data_AF-A0AAD5WKX4-F1
#
_entry.id   AF-A0AAD5WKX4-F1
#
_cell.length_a   1.000
_cell.length_b   1.000
_cell.length_c   1.000
_cell.angle_alpha   90.00
_cell.angle_beta   90.00
_cell.angle_gamma   90.00
#
_symmetry.space_group_name_H-M   'P 1'
#
loop_
_entity.id
_entity.type
_entity.pdbx_description
1 polymer ?
#
loop_
_entity_poly.entity_id
_entity_poly.type
_entity_poly.pdbx_seq_one_letter_code
_entity_poly.pdbx_strand_id
1 'polypeptide(L)'
;MIAGVKQRRVNAEDEIARIAADESLGNTLIPICDCLSRLVNDANRLLLDPEGLPSQYRTSVEELNKECKHAITVLHDAPANHPSVEALNIALSSAENIIPLLGERAKNWDEFVRVRDEIDTDLSNLRQPLDEVLTKPRRSINEAMNDFDTLCVTRQNSGILDNKVRILRELSERLDPLESAYADVRFIDVDLEQTKEQYDEFVNGTNLQGSLEEHRAIQLPALQAELSALQERHNEANNTRKHIDPDTSRLSVLNDRMSSLGALMKLAQESVEKNEQEALIALLRMKLLHLTTLALRELSEESLVDIENQLGSLPSEHGDQMRNQIDQLRDMKKKHDDVTRETLERFAVVENAIATLSSSYDIEGVEANLGRIRDAREALAELSPEVIAEEKIADRVENTRGIIDDLAKRNEDELQRLLRERDLRNNALELFDQLERDVSNLENALPSSMTPSSELIDFKQANMPSLLAKLNAITDVPIDLVPKKDDLSNRIDTISRMLDDRLNERIKYEEKAKKLQDILSECNDRLRNRSEVPVPIEDIIKEVEDLSSLLTRLDAIPQKDLSSCTELAGDVDNVNALLKEQVSSLRRTLNDEENAREKQNELRSRISAVVDRLHDVDVENPGSARKLVDSLDAELQKLRENADSCHQFAISLSPLVSHDDLDKTFPEQIEHLQKEFDEKKKDIEQSIELCRVTPEIIQISEILQQQSDEIPHNLSEQQAMLVDLEKKKQRLENLLQTIPMEMLPKSYVREIAALDAFNVARQETEVQLLCITSPESTEKTLEQLRRDEDALCRLQQRISELGRSSLDDEQRNEHAHMLDRINKMIAAVKRKSRTCRTAAFSLDAAPSDCGLVSAQWDILTWTAMQAFGQVVAACQKFFDSKRKK
;
A
#
# COMPACT_ATOMS: atom_id res chain seq x y z
N MET A 1 32.00 3.04 -30.39
CA MET A 1 33.37 2.47 -30.30
C MET A 1 34.43 3.46 -29.83
N ILE A 2 34.55 4.66 -30.41
CA ILE A 2 35.62 5.63 -30.07
C ILE A 2 35.61 6.09 -28.59
N ALA A 3 34.43 6.29 -27.98
CA ALA A 3 34.32 6.68 -26.58
C ALA A 3 34.81 5.59 -25.60
N GLY A 4 34.52 4.32 -25.88
CA GLY A 4 34.96 3.19 -25.04
C GLY A 4 36.47 2.94 -25.13
N VAL A 5 37.10 3.24 -26.26
CA VAL A 5 38.56 3.15 -26.41
C VAL A 5 39.25 4.29 -25.65
N LYS A 6 38.69 5.51 -25.64
CA LYS A 6 39.21 6.63 -24.83
C LYS A 6 39.15 6.33 -23.34
N GLN A 7 38.05 5.79 -22.82
CA GLN A 7 37.94 5.45 -21.40
C GLN A 7 38.92 4.34 -20.99
N ARG A 8 39.09 3.30 -21.82
CA ARG A 8 40.09 2.26 -21.56
C ARG A 8 41.52 2.79 -21.59
N ARG A 9 41.80 3.78 -22.44
CA ARG A 9 43.11 4.43 -22.48
C ARG A 9 43.38 5.25 -21.22
N VAL A 10 42.41 6.04 -20.76
CA VAL A 10 42.51 6.79 -19.49
C VAL A 10 42.70 5.83 -18.31
N ASN A 11 41.88 4.77 -18.23
CA ASN A 11 42.03 3.78 -17.16
C ASN A 11 43.39 3.06 -17.18
N ALA A 12 43.96 2.81 -18.38
CA ALA A 12 45.29 2.22 -18.50
C ALA A 12 46.40 3.23 -18.19
N GLU A 13 46.24 4.51 -18.56
CA GLU A 13 47.15 5.60 -18.20
C GLU A 13 47.17 5.83 -16.68
N ASP A 14 46.01 5.81 -16.02
CA ASP A 14 45.87 5.91 -14.57
C ASP A 14 46.47 4.71 -13.84
N GLU A 15 46.27 3.48 -14.35
CA GLU A 15 46.86 2.27 -13.78
C GLU A 15 48.40 2.24 -13.95
N ILE A 16 48.92 2.69 -15.09
CA ILE A 16 50.37 2.84 -15.31
C ILE A 16 50.94 3.90 -14.36
N ALA A 17 50.25 5.02 -14.17
CA ALA A 17 50.66 6.06 -13.23
C ALA A 17 50.67 5.55 -11.78
N ARG A 18 49.68 4.72 -11.40
CA ARG A 18 49.64 4.07 -10.08
C ARG A 18 50.80 3.09 -9.89
N ILE A 19 51.05 2.21 -10.86
CA ILE A 19 52.17 1.26 -10.80
C ILE A 19 53.52 2.00 -10.72
N ALA A 20 53.69 3.08 -11.49
CA ALA A 20 54.90 3.89 -11.44
C ALA A 20 55.08 4.62 -10.09
N ALA A 21 53.98 5.07 -9.47
CA ALA A 21 54.02 5.65 -8.13
C ALA A 21 54.36 4.61 -7.05
N ASP A 22 53.78 3.40 -7.13
CA ASP A 22 54.10 2.28 -6.23
C ASP A 22 55.56 1.83 -6.38
N GLU A 23 56.08 1.74 -7.60
CA GLU A 23 57.49 1.42 -7.87
C GLU A 23 58.44 2.51 -7.37
N SER A 24 58.09 3.79 -7.57
CA SER A 24 58.85 4.93 -7.03
C SER A 24 58.88 4.94 -5.50
N LEU A 25 57.76 4.59 -4.86
CA LEU A 25 57.67 4.46 -3.41
C LEU A 25 58.53 3.30 -2.92
N GLY A 26 58.44 2.13 -3.57
CA GLY A 26 59.28 0.97 -3.28
C GLY A 26 60.78 1.29 -3.38
N ASN A 27 61.20 1.97 -4.46
CA ASN A 27 62.59 2.40 -4.66
C ASN A 27 63.09 3.39 -3.60
N THR A 28 62.19 4.10 -2.92
CA THR A 28 62.54 5.03 -1.84
C THR A 28 62.58 4.33 -0.47
N LEU A 29 61.63 3.42 -0.20
CA LEU A 29 61.47 2.77 1.09
C LEU A 29 62.43 1.59 1.31
N ILE A 30 62.72 0.79 0.27
CA ILE A 30 63.58 -0.40 0.38
C ILE A 30 64.98 -0.06 0.90
N PRO A 31 65.69 0.96 0.38
CA PRO A 31 67.02 1.31 0.88
C PRO A 31 67.04 1.73 2.36
N ILE A 32 65.99 2.43 2.81
CA ILE A 32 65.86 2.85 4.21
C ILE A 32 65.61 1.62 5.10
N CYS A 33 64.73 0.72 4.67
CA CYS A 33 64.45 -0.54 5.36
C CYS A 33 65.70 -1.42 5.48
N ASP A 34 66.48 -1.56 4.41
CA ASP A 34 67.73 -2.32 4.39
C ASP A 34 68.77 -1.66 5.30
N CYS A 35 68.87 -0.32 5.29
CA CYS A 35 69.76 0.44 6.15
C CYS A 35 69.43 0.23 7.64
N LEU A 36 68.15 0.39 8.02
CA LEU A 36 67.69 0.17 9.40
C LEU A 36 67.92 -1.28 9.83
N SER A 37 67.59 -2.25 8.99
CA SER A 37 67.80 -3.67 9.29
C SER A 37 69.28 -3.97 9.51
N ARG A 38 70.17 -3.40 8.69
CA ARG A 38 71.61 -3.51 8.87
C ARG A 38 72.06 -2.89 10.19
N LEU A 39 71.65 -1.65 10.48
CA LEU A 39 72.01 -0.95 11.72
C LEU A 39 71.53 -1.68 12.98
N VAL A 40 70.32 -2.24 12.94
CA VAL A 40 69.78 -3.06 14.04
C VAL A 40 70.57 -4.35 14.23
N ASN A 41 70.98 -5.00 13.14
CA ASN A 41 71.83 -6.19 13.21
C ASN A 41 73.24 -5.85 13.74
N ASP A 42 73.82 -4.74 13.29
CA ASP A 42 75.13 -4.26 13.76
C ASP A 42 75.06 -3.89 15.25
N ALA A 43 73.98 -3.25 15.70
CA ALA A 43 73.68 -2.95 17.09
C ALA A 43 73.54 -4.20 17.97
N ASN A 44 72.79 -5.21 17.50
CA ASN A 44 72.65 -6.48 18.22
C ASN A 44 73.99 -7.20 18.34
N ARG A 45 74.80 -7.20 17.28
CA ARG A 45 76.15 -7.76 17.33
C ARG A 45 77.00 -7.04 18.36
N LEU A 46 76.98 -5.71 18.37
CA LEU A 46 77.75 -4.90 19.30
C LEU A 46 77.35 -5.13 20.79
N LEU A 47 76.06 -5.40 21.07
CA LEU A 47 75.60 -5.73 22.42
C LEU A 47 76.04 -7.11 22.90
N LEU A 48 76.19 -8.06 21.97
CA LEU A 48 76.56 -9.45 22.26
C LEU A 48 78.05 -9.73 22.13
N ASP A 49 78.81 -8.79 21.58
CA ASP A 49 80.24 -8.94 21.34
C ASP A 49 81.05 -8.68 22.63
N PRO A 50 81.74 -9.70 23.18
CA PRO A 50 82.58 -9.52 24.36
C PRO A 50 83.78 -8.60 24.11
N GLU A 51 84.20 -8.46 22.86
CA GLU A 51 85.30 -7.59 22.42
C GLU A 51 84.77 -6.30 21.73
N GLY A 52 83.47 -6.03 21.89
CA GLY A 52 82.81 -4.89 21.26
C GLY A 52 83.41 -3.56 21.73
N LEU A 53 83.58 -2.61 20.80
CA LEU A 53 84.12 -1.29 21.11
C LEU A 53 83.05 -0.43 21.82
N PRO A 54 83.18 -0.10 23.11
CA PRO A 54 82.09 0.56 23.86
C PRO A 54 81.78 1.98 23.38
N SER A 55 82.75 2.66 22.78
CA SER A 55 82.57 3.97 22.14
C SER A 55 81.57 3.94 20.98
N GLN A 56 81.30 2.76 20.41
CA GLN A 56 80.32 2.60 19.34
C GLN A 56 78.89 2.58 19.85
N TYR A 57 78.62 2.30 21.13
CA TYR A 57 77.23 2.26 21.65
C TYR A 57 76.49 3.58 21.42
N ARG A 58 77.12 4.71 21.77
CA ARG A 58 76.56 6.05 21.56
C ARG A 58 76.40 6.38 20.07
N THR A 59 77.43 6.07 19.27
CA THR A 59 77.43 6.34 17.82
C THR A 59 76.31 5.56 17.12
N SER A 60 76.14 4.27 17.44
CA SER A 60 75.09 3.42 16.90
C SER A 60 73.68 3.91 17.27
N VAL A 61 73.49 4.45 18.48
CA VAL A 61 72.22 5.07 18.90
C VAL A 61 71.92 6.33 18.08
N GLU A 62 72.92 7.17 17.82
CA GLU A 62 72.76 8.38 17.02
C GLU A 62 72.43 8.06 15.56
N GLU A 63 73.11 7.06 14.98
CA GLU A 63 72.85 6.57 13.63
C GLU A 63 71.45 5.97 13.48
N LEU A 64 71.04 5.08 14.40
CA LEU A 64 69.70 4.51 14.43
C LEU A 64 68.62 5.58 14.57
N ASN A 65 68.77 6.53 15.49
CA ASN A 65 67.81 7.61 15.67
C ASN A 65 67.69 8.51 14.42
N LYS A 66 68.80 8.75 13.72
CA LYS A 66 68.81 9.53 12.49
C LYS A 66 68.04 8.82 11.38
N GLU A 67 68.29 7.53 11.18
CA GLU A 67 67.60 6.73 10.17
C GLU A 67 66.13 6.47 10.52
N CYS A 68 65.78 6.29 11.80
CA CYS A 68 64.37 6.20 12.23
C CYS A 68 63.61 7.49 11.94
N LYS A 69 64.20 8.67 12.23
CA LYS A 69 63.61 9.97 11.87
C LYS A 69 63.43 10.12 10.36
N HIS A 70 64.40 9.65 9.58
CA HIS A 70 64.30 9.65 8.13
C HIS A 70 63.14 8.78 7.65
N ALA A 71 63.03 7.55 8.15
CA ALA A 71 61.95 6.62 7.84
C ALA A 71 60.56 7.17 8.21
N ILE A 72 60.39 7.73 9.41
CA ILE A 72 59.12 8.34 9.87
C ILE A 72 58.70 9.50 8.94
N THR A 73 59.65 10.32 8.51
CA THR A 73 59.38 11.45 7.61
C THR A 73 58.87 10.96 6.25
N VAL A 74 59.47 9.90 5.71
CA VAL A 74 59.07 9.33 4.42
C VAL A 74 57.73 8.58 4.52
N LEU A 75 57.41 8.01 5.69
CA LEU A 75 56.14 7.30 5.92
C LEU A 75 54.92 8.21 6.09
N HIS A 76 55.08 9.48 6.48
CA HIS A 76 53.97 10.41 6.71
C HIS A 76 53.02 10.53 5.50
N ASP A 77 53.57 10.50 4.28
CA ASP A 77 52.82 10.68 3.03
C ASP A 77 52.60 9.36 2.27
N ALA A 78 52.98 8.20 2.86
CA ALA A 78 52.95 6.91 2.20
C ALA A 78 51.63 6.12 2.44
N PRO A 79 51.12 5.39 1.44
CA PRO A 79 49.93 4.54 1.59
C PRO A 79 50.18 3.34 2.53
N ALA A 80 49.37 3.24 3.59
CA ALA A 80 49.53 2.25 4.67
C ALA A 80 49.46 0.77 4.22
N ASN A 81 48.83 0.47 3.08
CA ASN A 81 48.61 -0.90 2.58
C ASN A 81 49.72 -1.41 1.65
N HIS A 82 50.82 -0.66 1.47
CA HIS A 82 51.90 -1.05 0.58
C HIS A 82 52.90 -2.00 1.27
N PRO A 83 53.34 -3.11 0.64
CA PRO A 83 54.25 -4.08 1.26
C PRO A 83 55.57 -3.49 1.79
N SER A 84 56.15 -2.52 1.07
CA SER A 84 57.37 -1.83 1.52
C SER A 84 57.15 -0.93 2.74
N VAL A 85 55.93 -0.45 2.98
CA VAL A 85 55.57 0.31 4.19
C VAL A 85 55.46 -0.63 5.39
N GLU A 86 54.85 -1.80 5.21
CA GLU A 86 54.79 -2.84 6.24
C GLU A 86 56.20 -3.32 6.64
N ALA A 87 57.06 -3.62 5.66
CA ALA A 87 58.45 -4.01 5.91
C ALA A 87 59.25 -2.93 6.65
N LEU A 88 59.09 -1.66 6.27
CA LEU A 88 59.77 -0.55 6.95
C LEU A 88 59.26 -0.34 8.38
N ASN A 89 57.95 -0.51 8.64
CA ASN A 89 57.39 -0.44 9.99
C ASN A 89 57.97 -1.55 10.90
N ILE A 90 58.16 -2.77 10.39
CA ILE A 90 58.81 -3.85 11.15
C ILE A 90 60.26 -3.49 11.49
N ALA A 91 61.01 -2.93 10.54
CA ALA A 91 62.38 -2.47 10.77
C ALA A 91 62.44 -1.31 11.78
N LEU A 92 61.48 -0.38 11.71
CA LEU A 92 61.34 0.72 12.68
C LEU A 92 61.06 0.21 14.09
N SER A 93 60.10 -0.69 14.28
CA SER A 93 59.83 -1.28 15.60
C SER A 93 61.03 -2.04 16.14
N SER A 94 61.79 -2.71 15.27
CA SER A 94 63.03 -3.40 15.67
C SER A 94 64.10 -2.40 16.15
N ALA A 95 64.21 -1.25 15.49
CA ALA A 95 65.11 -0.18 15.88
C ALA A 95 64.67 0.54 17.17
N GLU A 96 63.37 0.80 17.34
CA GLU A 96 62.80 1.40 18.56
C GLU A 96 63.06 0.55 19.80
N ASN A 97 63.08 -0.78 19.66
CA ASN A 97 63.38 -1.70 20.75
C ASN A 97 64.88 -1.71 21.13
N ILE A 98 65.80 -1.52 20.18
CA ILE A 98 67.24 -1.64 20.44
C ILE A 98 67.91 -0.33 20.87
N ILE A 99 67.38 0.81 20.43
CA ILE A 99 67.85 2.15 20.82
C ILE A 99 67.95 2.33 22.35
N PRO A 100 66.93 2.00 23.16
CA PRO A 100 67.03 2.17 24.62
C PRO A 100 68.06 1.23 25.25
N LEU A 101 68.22 0.00 24.74
CA LEU A 101 69.19 -0.97 25.24
C LEU A 101 70.63 -0.50 25.01
N LEU A 102 70.95 -0.05 23.79
CA LEU A 102 72.24 0.56 23.50
C LEU A 102 72.47 1.85 24.28
N GLY A 103 71.41 2.65 24.47
CA GLY A 103 71.46 3.89 25.23
C GLY A 103 71.79 3.66 26.70
N GLU A 104 71.19 2.64 27.32
CA GLU A 104 71.54 2.22 28.69
C GLU A 104 72.97 1.68 28.75
N ARG A 105 73.35 0.84 27.79
CA ARG A 105 74.71 0.28 27.70
C ARG A 105 75.79 1.37 27.61
N ALA A 106 75.55 2.40 26.81
CA ALA A 106 76.44 3.56 26.70
C ALA A 106 76.58 4.32 28.01
N LYS A 107 75.47 4.54 28.74
CA LYS A 107 75.50 5.20 30.05
C LYS A 107 76.27 4.39 31.09
N ASN A 108 76.06 3.07 31.12
CA ASN A 108 76.79 2.19 32.03
C ASN A 108 78.30 2.21 31.75
N TRP A 109 78.70 2.32 30.47
CA TRP A 109 80.10 2.48 30.10
C TRP A 109 80.69 3.84 30.51
N ASP A 110 79.96 4.94 30.30
CA ASP A 110 80.44 6.27 30.72
C ASP A 110 80.63 6.33 32.25
N GLU A 111 79.72 5.71 33.00
CA GLU A 111 79.81 5.56 34.46
C GLU A 111 81.03 4.72 34.86
N PHE A 112 81.23 3.57 34.20
CA PHE A 112 82.36 2.68 34.44
C PHE A 112 83.70 3.40 34.26
N VAL A 113 83.87 4.11 33.13
CA VAL A 113 85.10 4.87 32.85
C VAL A 113 85.34 5.95 33.90
N ARG A 114 84.29 6.69 34.32
CA ARG A 114 84.43 7.73 35.33
C ARG A 114 84.91 7.14 36.66
N VAL A 115 84.29 6.06 37.13
CA VAL A 115 84.66 5.40 38.40
C VAL A 115 86.07 4.83 38.32
N ARG A 116 86.44 4.21 37.18
CA ARG A 116 87.79 3.70 36.94
C ARG A 116 88.84 4.80 37.05
N ASP A 117 88.64 5.91 36.33
CA ASP A 117 89.59 7.02 36.30
C ASP A 117 89.71 7.72 37.68
N GLU A 118 88.60 7.77 38.45
CA GLU A 118 88.62 8.21 39.85
C GLU A 118 89.46 7.27 40.73
N ILE A 119 89.31 5.94 40.58
CA ILE A 119 90.09 4.97 41.34
C ILE A 119 91.57 5.06 40.99
N ASP A 120 91.94 5.18 39.71
CA ASP A 120 93.33 5.33 39.31
C ASP A 120 93.97 6.60 39.91
N THR A 121 93.21 7.69 39.96
CA THR A 121 93.63 8.94 40.61
C THR A 121 93.87 8.73 42.10
N ASP A 122 92.92 8.07 42.77
CA ASP A 122 93.02 7.82 44.21
C ASP A 122 94.13 6.79 44.55
N LEU A 123 94.35 5.77 43.72
CA LEU A 123 95.47 4.83 43.83
C LEU A 123 96.81 5.55 43.69
N SER A 124 96.93 6.46 42.72
CA SER A 124 98.14 7.27 42.55
C SER A 124 98.41 8.15 43.78
N ASN A 125 97.36 8.75 44.36
CA ASN A 125 97.44 9.52 45.60
C ASN A 125 97.84 8.66 46.81
N LEU A 126 97.42 7.39 46.85
CA LEU A 126 97.84 6.44 47.89
C LEU A 126 99.30 6.01 47.74
N ARG A 127 99.83 5.86 46.53
CA ARG A 127 101.23 5.48 46.32
C ARG A 127 102.23 6.59 46.58
N GLN A 128 101.88 7.82 46.21
CA GLN A 128 102.82 8.94 46.25
C GLN A 128 103.52 9.10 47.62
N PRO A 129 102.83 9.10 48.78
CA PRO A 129 103.49 9.23 50.07
C PRO A 129 104.44 8.07 50.38
N LEU A 130 104.08 6.84 49.99
CA LEU A 130 104.91 5.65 50.20
C LEU A 130 106.20 5.73 49.38
N ASP A 131 106.10 6.05 48.10
CA ASP A 131 107.25 6.21 47.20
C ASP A 131 108.18 7.35 47.67
N GLU A 132 107.61 8.47 48.11
CA GLU A 132 108.38 9.58 48.69
C GLU A 132 109.14 9.14 49.95
N VAL A 133 108.55 8.32 50.82
CA VAL A 133 109.22 7.85 52.04
C VAL A 133 110.30 6.80 51.75
N LEU A 134 110.05 5.90 50.80
CA LEU A 134 111.00 4.85 50.40
C LEU A 134 112.22 5.40 49.66
N THR A 135 112.07 6.50 48.93
CA THR A 135 113.16 7.14 48.17
C THR A 135 114.00 8.12 48.99
N LYS A 136 113.53 8.53 50.19
CA LYS A 136 114.27 9.44 51.08
C LYS A 136 115.55 8.79 51.63
N PRO A 137 116.70 9.52 51.68
CA PRO A 137 117.90 9.06 52.38
C PRO A 137 117.70 9.04 53.91
N ARG A 138 118.71 8.54 54.64
CA ARG A 138 118.70 8.51 56.12
C ARG A 138 118.34 9.87 56.70
N ARG A 139 117.36 9.90 57.60
CA ARG A 139 116.76 11.09 58.22
C ARG A 139 116.80 11.02 59.75
N SER A 140 116.48 12.13 60.41
CA SER A 140 116.41 12.15 61.88
C SER A 140 115.24 11.32 62.41
N ILE A 141 115.29 10.92 63.68
CA ILE A 141 114.23 10.11 64.31
C ILE A 141 112.87 10.83 64.27
N ASN A 142 112.84 12.14 64.51
CA ASN A 142 111.59 12.92 64.47
C ASN A 142 110.99 12.99 63.06
N GLU A 143 111.83 13.13 62.03
CA GLU A 143 111.38 13.10 60.63
C GLU A 143 110.91 11.70 60.24
N ALA A 144 111.55 10.63 60.74
CA ALA A 144 111.13 9.26 60.51
C ALA A 144 109.80 8.91 61.19
N MET A 145 109.55 9.40 62.41
CA MET A 145 108.27 9.24 63.09
C MET A 145 107.14 9.98 62.37
N ASN A 146 107.38 11.21 61.93
CA ASN A 146 106.37 11.97 61.18
C ASN A 146 106.04 11.32 59.82
N ASP A 147 107.06 10.78 59.13
CA ASP A 147 106.86 9.99 57.91
C ASP A 147 106.04 8.72 58.21
N PHE A 148 106.31 8.01 59.31
CA PHE A 148 105.56 6.82 59.73
C PHE A 148 104.09 7.14 60.05
N ASP A 149 103.83 8.20 60.82
CA ASP A 149 102.47 8.64 61.18
C ASP A 149 101.67 9.03 59.92
N THR A 150 102.31 9.73 58.98
CA THR A 150 101.72 10.11 57.69
C THR A 150 101.32 8.87 56.87
N LEU A 151 102.19 7.85 56.82
CA LEU A 151 101.89 6.61 56.12
C LEU A 151 100.79 5.79 56.81
N CYS A 152 100.74 5.75 58.14
CA CYS A 152 99.65 5.09 58.88
C CYS A 152 98.29 5.73 58.60
N VAL A 153 98.21 7.07 58.59
CA VAL A 153 96.98 7.80 58.25
C VAL A 153 96.60 7.57 56.78
N THR A 154 97.57 7.61 55.87
CA THR A 154 97.33 7.38 54.43
C THR A 154 96.84 5.96 54.17
N ARG A 155 97.41 4.95 54.84
CA ARG A 155 96.96 3.55 54.78
C ARG A 155 95.53 3.38 55.27
N GLN A 156 95.15 4.03 56.36
CA GLN A 156 93.77 3.97 56.88
C GLN A 156 92.74 4.52 55.88
N ASN A 157 93.16 5.46 55.03
CA ASN A 157 92.31 6.02 53.98
C ASN A 157 92.12 5.09 52.76
N SER A 158 92.86 3.98 52.66
CA SER A 158 92.73 3.02 51.56
C SER A 158 91.37 2.31 51.51
N GLY A 159 90.64 2.24 52.62
CA GLY A 159 89.29 1.64 52.66
C GLY A 159 88.23 2.40 51.85
N ILE A 160 88.51 3.67 51.48
CA ILE A 160 87.62 4.47 50.61
C ILE A 160 87.55 3.85 49.20
N LEU A 161 88.62 3.19 48.75
CA LEU A 161 88.69 2.58 47.43
C LEU A 161 87.86 1.29 47.34
N ASP A 162 87.69 0.55 48.44
CA ASP A 162 86.98 -0.73 48.44
C ASP A 162 85.53 -0.57 47.96
N ASN A 163 84.87 0.53 48.36
CA ASN A 163 83.51 0.82 47.89
C ASN A 163 83.48 1.20 46.41
N LYS A 164 84.46 1.98 45.93
CA LYS A 164 84.54 2.38 44.52
C LYS A 164 84.82 1.18 43.61
N VAL A 165 85.73 0.30 44.02
CA VAL A 165 86.05 -0.97 43.33
C VAL A 165 84.83 -1.89 43.28
N ARG A 166 84.05 -1.97 44.36
CA ARG A 166 82.77 -2.71 44.35
C ARG A 166 81.80 -2.15 43.31
N ILE A 167 81.62 -0.83 43.27
CA ILE A 167 80.76 -0.16 42.26
C ILE A 167 81.28 -0.46 40.85
N LEU A 168 82.59 -0.40 40.64
CA LEU A 168 83.21 -0.71 39.35
C LEU A 168 82.92 -2.16 38.90
N ARG A 169 82.94 -3.12 39.84
CA ARG A 169 82.59 -4.53 39.60
C ARG A 169 81.12 -4.68 39.20
N GLU A 170 80.20 -4.06 39.95
CA GLU A 170 78.77 -4.07 39.62
C GLU A 170 78.50 -3.46 38.24
N LEU A 171 79.21 -2.39 37.87
CA LEU A 171 79.12 -1.80 36.54
C LEU A 171 79.67 -2.72 35.44
N SER A 172 80.76 -3.45 35.71
CA SER A 172 81.28 -4.46 34.77
C SER A 172 80.30 -5.60 34.51
N GLU A 173 79.55 -6.04 35.52
CA GLU A 173 78.49 -7.05 35.37
C GLU A 173 77.31 -6.54 34.54
N ARG A 174 76.92 -5.27 34.72
CA ARG A 174 75.92 -4.61 33.86
C ARG A 174 76.42 -4.39 32.43
N LEU A 175 77.74 -4.48 32.22
CA LEU A 175 78.42 -4.44 30.93
C LEU A 175 78.72 -5.84 30.38
N ASP A 176 78.18 -6.92 30.95
CA ASP A 176 78.37 -8.28 30.43
C ASP A 176 77.85 -8.44 28.99
N PRO A 177 78.59 -9.01 28.02
CA PRO A 177 79.82 -9.80 28.19
C PRO A 177 81.15 -9.04 27.92
N LEU A 178 81.21 -7.72 28.10
CA LEU A 178 82.37 -6.90 27.72
C LEU A 178 83.64 -7.23 28.54
N GLU A 179 84.60 -7.92 27.93
CA GLU A 179 85.82 -8.40 28.59
C GLU A 179 86.76 -7.26 29.02
N SER A 180 86.78 -6.16 28.27
CA SER A 180 87.61 -4.99 28.63
C SER A 180 87.22 -4.39 29.98
N ALA A 181 85.94 -4.36 30.34
CA ALA A 181 85.49 -3.89 31.64
C ALA A 181 85.96 -4.82 32.76
N TYR A 182 85.80 -6.13 32.60
CA TYR A 182 86.30 -7.11 33.58
C TYR A 182 87.81 -7.10 33.72
N ALA A 183 88.55 -6.87 32.62
CA ALA A 183 90.01 -6.75 32.66
C ALA A 183 90.45 -5.53 33.49
N ASP A 184 89.85 -4.37 33.29
CA ASP A 184 90.15 -3.15 34.06
C ASP A 184 89.89 -3.35 35.56
N VAL A 185 88.77 -3.99 35.93
CA VAL A 185 88.49 -4.34 37.35
C VAL A 185 89.59 -5.24 37.93
N ARG A 186 90.01 -6.28 37.19
CA ARG A 186 91.08 -7.18 37.65
C ARG A 186 92.40 -6.46 37.84
N PHE A 187 92.76 -5.53 36.95
CA PHE A 187 93.99 -4.76 37.08
C PHE A 187 93.95 -3.89 38.33
N ILE A 188 92.87 -3.14 38.55
CA ILE A 188 92.69 -2.27 39.71
C ILE A 188 92.68 -3.07 41.02
N ASP A 189 91.99 -4.21 41.07
CA ASP A 189 91.93 -5.09 42.24
C ASP A 189 93.35 -5.52 42.66
N VAL A 190 94.17 -5.99 41.71
CA VAL A 190 95.56 -6.41 41.96
C VAL A 190 96.42 -5.23 42.40
N ASP A 191 96.25 -4.08 41.76
CA ASP A 191 97.06 -2.89 41.97
C ASP A 191 96.81 -2.26 43.37
N LEU A 192 95.56 -2.27 43.80
CA LEU A 192 95.16 -1.88 45.16
C LEU A 192 95.74 -2.82 46.22
N GLU A 193 95.62 -4.12 46.01
CA GLU A 193 96.09 -5.12 46.99
C GLU A 193 97.61 -5.04 47.16
N GLN A 194 98.36 -4.95 46.06
CA GLN A 194 99.82 -4.76 46.11
C GLN A 194 100.21 -3.49 46.87
N THR A 195 99.49 -2.39 46.65
CA THR A 195 99.76 -1.14 47.37
C THR A 195 99.51 -1.32 48.88
N LYS A 196 98.40 -1.96 49.27
CA LYS A 196 98.11 -2.28 50.67
C LYS A 196 99.20 -3.15 51.29
N GLU A 197 99.62 -4.23 50.62
CA GLU A 197 100.68 -5.12 51.10
C GLU A 197 102.00 -4.38 51.38
N GLN A 198 102.40 -3.42 50.53
CA GLN A 198 103.61 -2.63 50.74
C GLN A 198 103.51 -1.73 51.99
N TYR A 199 102.33 -1.16 52.26
CA TYR A 199 102.07 -0.42 53.48
C TYR A 199 102.09 -1.33 54.72
N ASP A 200 101.57 -2.56 54.59
CA ASP A 200 101.57 -3.58 55.64
C ASP A 200 102.99 -4.02 56.02
N GLU A 201 103.83 -4.29 55.02
CA GLU A 201 105.23 -4.66 55.22
C GLU A 201 106.02 -3.54 55.91
N PHE A 202 105.83 -2.29 55.49
CA PHE A 202 106.52 -1.14 56.07
C PHE A 202 106.15 -0.92 57.55
N VAL A 203 104.86 -0.99 57.88
CA VAL A 203 104.37 -0.76 59.25
C VAL A 203 104.78 -1.87 60.22
N ASN A 204 104.74 -3.13 59.77
CA ASN A 204 105.10 -4.28 60.60
C ASN A 204 106.63 -4.40 60.83
N GLY A 205 107.44 -3.86 59.91
CA GLY A 205 108.91 -3.86 60.02
C GLY A 205 109.50 -3.02 61.17
N THR A 206 108.71 -2.16 61.81
CA THR A 206 109.16 -1.18 62.83
C THR A 206 108.63 -1.45 64.26
N ASN A 207 108.54 -2.72 64.69
CA ASN A 207 107.99 -3.11 66.00
C ASN A 207 108.86 -2.65 67.20
N LEU A 208 108.67 -1.40 67.64
CA LEU A 208 109.35 -0.75 68.77
C LEU A 208 108.98 -1.35 70.15
N GLN A 209 107.79 -1.94 70.28
CA GLN A 209 107.26 -2.45 71.55
C GLN A 209 107.95 -3.75 71.98
N GLY A 210 108.14 -4.68 71.05
CA GLY A 210 108.90 -5.90 71.31
C GLY A 210 110.35 -5.62 71.73
N SER A 211 110.98 -4.61 71.13
CA SER A 211 112.35 -4.20 71.48
C SER A 211 112.42 -3.52 72.87
N LEU A 212 111.41 -2.75 73.27
CA LEU A 212 111.36 -2.10 74.57
C LEU A 212 111.12 -3.09 75.72
N GLU A 213 110.21 -4.05 75.53
CA GLU A 213 109.96 -5.14 76.49
C GLU A 213 111.17 -6.05 76.66
N GLU A 214 111.85 -6.41 75.56
CA GLU A 214 113.08 -7.20 75.61
C GLU A 214 114.19 -6.50 76.41
N HIS A 215 114.40 -5.20 76.15
CA HIS A 215 115.39 -4.40 76.88
C HIS A 215 115.05 -4.27 78.38
N ARG A 216 113.75 -4.21 78.75
CA ARG A 216 113.31 -4.15 80.15
C ARG A 216 113.41 -5.49 80.87
N ALA A 217 112.94 -6.56 80.24
CA ALA A 217 112.83 -7.87 80.86
C ALA A 217 114.18 -8.58 80.96
N ILE A 218 115.09 -8.32 80.02
CA ILE A 218 116.35 -9.06 79.89
C ILE A 218 117.55 -8.15 80.19
N GLN A 219 117.68 -7.01 79.51
CA GLN A 219 118.92 -6.21 79.56
C GLN A 219 119.05 -5.36 80.83
N LEU A 220 117.96 -4.72 81.30
CA LEU A 220 118.01 -3.86 82.50
C LEU A 220 118.35 -4.64 83.78
N PRO A 221 117.76 -5.83 84.08
CA PRO A 221 118.11 -6.61 85.25
C PRO A 221 119.54 -7.17 85.18
N ALA A 222 120.00 -7.53 83.98
CA ALA A 222 121.39 -7.97 83.77
C ALA A 222 122.39 -6.85 84.11
N LEU A 223 122.14 -5.63 83.65
CA LEU A 223 122.96 -4.46 83.98
C LEU A 223 122.92 -4.12 85.47
N GLN A 224 121.76 -4.23 86.12
CA GLN A 224 121.63 -4.05 87.57
C GLN A 224 122.43 -5.10 88.38
N ALA A 225 122.42 -6.35 87.92
CA ALA A 225 123.19 -7.43 88.54
C ALA A 225 124.70 -7.22 88.40
N GLU A 226 125.18 -6.80 87.22
CA GLU A 226 126.59 -6.44 87.01
C GLU A 226 127.03 -5.25 87.86
N LEU A 227 126.19 -4.21 87.96
CA LEU A 227 126.42 -3.06 88.83
C LEU A 227 126.51 -3.47 90.31
N SER A 228 125.65 -4.39 90.75
CA SER A 228 125.65 -4.93 92.12
C SER A 228 126.93 -5.73 92.40
N ALA A 229 127.38 -6.56 91.44
CA ALA A 229 128.64 -7.28 91.56
C ALA A 229 129.86 -6.35 91.58
N LEU A 230 129.82 -5.25 90.83
CA LEU A 230 130.85 -4.20 90.87
C LEU A 230 130.83 -3.43 92.19
N GLN A 231 129.66 -3.15 92.76
CA GLN A 231 129.51 -2.55 94.10
C GLN A 231 130.09 -3.45 95.18
N GLU A 232 129.79 -4.75 95.16
CA GLU A 232 130.34 -5.72 96.11
C GLU A 232 131.87 -5.76 96.05
N ARG A 233 132.44 -5.88 94.85
CA ARG A 233 133.90 -5.82 94.63
C ARG A 233 134.53 -4.50 95.06
N HIS A 234 133.84 -3.38 94.83
CA HIS A 234 134.30 -2.07 95.30
C HIS A 234 134.33 -1.99 96.83
N ASN A 235 133.29 -2.50 97.49
CA ASN A 235 133.20 -2.54 98.96
C ASN A 235 134.28 -3.46 99.56
N GLU A 236 134.54 -4.63 98.96
CA GLU A 236 135.66 -5.52 99.34
C GLU A 236 137.03 -4.85 99.19
N ALA A 237 137.23 -4.12 98.08
CA ALA A 237 138.47 -3.39 97.81
C ALA A 237 138.68 -2.21 98.78
N ASN A 238 137.61 -1.49 99.17
CA ASN A 238 137.69 -0.44 100.17
C ASN A 238 138.00 -1.01 101.57
N ASN A 239 137.43 -2.15 101.93
CA ASN A 239 137.68 -2.81 103.22
C ASN A 239 139.15 -3.26 103.41
N THR A 240 139.92 -3.41 102.32
CA THR A 240 141.31 -3.90 102.36
C THR A 240 142.38 -2.80 102.26
N ARG A 241 142.05 -1.55 101.92
CA ARG A 241 143.02 -0.43 101.75
C ARG A 241 142.73 0.75 102.69
N LYS A 242 143.54 0.92 103.74
CA LYS A 242 143.43 1.99 104.77
C LYS A 242 143.80 3.42 104.34
N HIS A 243 144.20 3.67 103.10
CA HIS A 243 144.75 4.97 102.66
C HIS A 243 144.25 5.49 101.29
N ILE A 244 143.03 5.16 100.88
CA ILE A 244 142.40 5.78 99.71
C ILE A 244 141.10 6.45 100.16
N ASP A 245 140.97 7.74 99.85
CA ASP A 245 139.81 8.59 100.12
C ASP A 245 138.56 7.98 99.43
N PRO A 246 137.43 7.77 100.13
CA PRO A 246 136.28 7.03 99.60
C PRO A 246 135.39 7.86 98.67
N ASP A 247 135.90 8.92 98.03
CA ASP A 247 135.16 9.69 97.03
C ASP A 247 135.23 9.01 95.66
N THR A 248 134.65 7.82 95.56
CA THR A 248 134.45 7.14 94.27
C THR A 248 133.20 7.70 93.58
N SER A 249 133.31 8.95 93.12
CA SER A 249 132.29 9.67 92.33
C SER A 249 131.71 8.85 91.17
N ARG A 250 132.49 7.94 90.57
CA ARG A 250 132.10 7.20 89.36
C ARG A 250 131.07 6.09 89.61
N LEU A 251 131.11 5.41 90.76
CA LEU A 251 130.17 4.31 91.07
C LEU A 251 128.81 4.85 91.50
N SER A 252 128.79 5.92 92.30
CA SER A 252 127.57 6.67 92.63
C SER A 252 126.91 7.22 91.38
N VAL A 253 127.68 7.85 90.48
CA VAL A 253 127.18 8.35 89.19
C VAL A 253 126.61 7.22 88.33
N LEU A 254 127.19 6.01 88.35
CA LEU A 254 126.65 4.87 87.60
C LEU A 254 125.35 4.35 88.21
N ASN A 255 125.25 4.32 89.55
CA ASN A 255 124.04 3.95 90.27
C ASN A 255 122.91 4.97 90.03
N ASP A 256 123.21 6.26 90.10
CA ASP A 256 122.28 7.35 89.80
C ASP A 256 121.79 7.28 88.35
N ARG A 257 122.70 6.99 87.40
CA ARG A 257 122.33 6.76 85.98
C ARG A 257 121.46 5.51 85.80
N MET A 258 121.68 4.45 86.59
CA MET A 258 120.89 3.23 86.51
C MET A 258 119.47 3.44 87.05
N SER A 259 119.34 4.13 88.19
CA SER A 259 118.05 4.56 88.73
C SER A 259 117.35 5.52 87.76
N SER A 260 118.09 6.46 87.15
CA SER A 260 117.54 7.36 86.14
C SER A 260 117.07 6.61 84.89
N LEU A 261 117.79 5.60 84.41
CA LEU A 261 117.37 4.78 83.26
C LEU A 261 116.12 3.96 83.60
N GLY A 262 116.06 3.35 84.79
CA GLY A 262 114.87 2.64 85.25
C GLY A 262 113.63 3.54 85.35
N ALA A 263 113.81 4.77 85.83
CA ALA A 263 112.74 5.78 85.87
C ALA A 263 112.29 6.19 84.46
N LEU A 264 113.23 6.41 83.53
CA LEU A 264 112.93 6.74 82.14
C LEU A 264 112.21 5.59 81.40
N MET A 265 112.60 4.33 81.65
CA MET A 265 111.92 3.17 81.06
C MET A 265 110.49 3.01 81.59
N LYS A 266 110.28 3.25 82.90
CA LYS A 266 108.94 3.25 83.49
C LYS A 266 108.07 4.36 82.90
N LEU A 267 108.61 5.57 82.76
CA LEU A 267 107.91 6.70 82.11
C LEU A 267 107.59 6.41 80.64
N ALA A 268 108.52 5.80 79.90
CA ALA A 268 108.29 5.42 78.51
C ALA A 268 107.19 4.35 78.38
N GLN A 269 107.13 3.38 79.30
CA GLN A 269 106.07 2.39 79.32
C GLN A 269 104.71 3.00 79.69
N GLU A 270 104.66 3.83 80.73
CA GLU A 270 103.45 4.58 81.09
C GLU A 270 102.99 5.45 79.91
N SER A 271 103.91 5.98 79.10
CA SER A 271 103.60 6.69 77.85
C SER A 271 103.09 5.78 76.73
N VAL A 272 103.65 4.57 76.54
CA VAL A 272 103.19 3.62 75.53
C VAL A 272 101.80 3.08 75.88
N GLU A 273 101.57 2.65 77.12
CA GLU A 273 100.26 2.20 77.62
C GLU A 273 99.21 3.32 77.49
N LYS A 274 99.60 4.57 77.78
CA LYS A 274 98.73 5.73 77.57
C LYS A 274 98.41 5.95 76.08
N ASN A 275 99.40 5.83 75.19
CA ASN A 275 99.19 5.99 73.75
C ASN A 275 98.30 4.87 73.17
N GLU A 276 98.46 3.63 73.63
CA GLU A 276 97.58 2.50 73.25
C GLU A 276 96.14 2.74 73.72
N GLN A 277 95.96 3.22 74.96
CA GLN A 277 94.64 3.62 75.47
C GLN A 277 94.03 4.76 74.65
N GLU A 278 94.81 5.79 74.31
CA GLU A 278 94.36 6.91 73.47
C GLU A 278 93.97 6.45 72.06
N ALA A 279 94.73 5.52 71.46
CA ALA A 279 94.42 4.91 70.17
C ALA A 279 93.12 4.09 70.22
N LEU A 280 92.91 3.29 71.27
CA LEU A 280 91.67 2.54 71.46
C LEU A 280 90.47 3.47 71.67
N ILE A 281 90.62 4.55 72.44
CA ILE A 281 89.59 5.59 72.61
C ILE A 281 89.22 6.23 71.27
N ALA A 282 90.21 6.57 70.44
CA ALA A 282 89.97 7.16 69.13
C ALA A 282 89.22 6.19 68.20
N LEU A 283 89.63 4.92 68.17
CA LEU A 283 88.97 3.88 67.39
C LEU A 283 87.51 3.66 67.83
N LEU A 284 87.26 3.55 69.14
CA LEU A 284 85.91 3.37 69.68
C LEU A 284 85.03 4.59 69.43
N ARG A 285 85.56 5.81 69.51
CA ARG A 285 84.84 7.04 69.12
C ARG A 285 84.48 7.03 67.65
N MET A 286 85.39 6.59 66.78
CA MET A 286 85.12 6.48 65.34
C MET A 286 84.02 5.44 65.05
N LYS A 287 84.09 4.26 65.68
CA LYS A 287 83.04 3.23 65.58
C LYS A 287 81.69 3.76 66.06
N LEU A 288 81.66 4.43 67.21
CA LEU A 288 80.43 4.97 67.79
C LEU A 288 79.85 6.14 66.98
N LEU A 289 80.71 6.99 66.41
CA LEU A 289 80.31 8.03 65.46
C LEU A 289 79.68 7.40 64.21
N HIS A 290 80.28 6.35 63.67
CA HIS A 290 79.71 5.61 62.54
C HIS A 290 78.32 5.06 62.88
N LEU A 291 78.15 4.43 64.05
CA LEU A 291 76.84 3.96 64.51
C LEU A 291 75.83 5.09 64.72
N THR A 292 76.28 6.28 65.12
CA THR A 292 75.42 7.47 65.27
C THR A 292 74.96 8.03 63.93
N THR A 293 75.77 7.86 62.87
CA THR A 293 75.43 8.31 61.51
C THR A 293 74.63 7.30 60.70
N LEU A 294 74.59 6.03 61.13
CA LEU A 294 73.78 5.00 60.49
C LEU A 294 72.28 5.25 60.70
N ALA A 295 71.47 4.84 59.73
CA ALA A 295 70.02 4.88 59.89
C ALA A 295 69.62 3.99 61.09
N LEU A 296 68.72 4.48 61.95
CA LEU A 296 68.28 3.76 63.15
C LEU A 296 67.77 2.35 62.82
N ARG A 297 67.21 2.12 61.62
CA ARG A 297 66.78 0.78 61.18
C ARG A 297 67.92 -0.24 61.07
N GLU A 298 69.09 0.19 60.63
CA GLU A 298 70.26 -0.65 60.36
C GLU A 298 71.15 -0.85 61.60
N LEU A 299 70.86 -0.11 62.68
CA LEU A 299 71.55 -0.25 63.95
C LEU A 299 71.28 -1.64 64.55
N SER A 300 72.34 -2.43 64.69
CA SER A 300 72.27 -3.76 65.31
C SER A 300 72.66 -3.69 66.79
N GLU A 301 71.95 -4.45 67.63
CA GLU A 301 72.28 -4.58 69.05
C GLU A 301 73.65 -5.25 69.25
N GLU A 302 74.04 -6.15 68.34
CA GLU A 302 75.33 -6.84 68.38
C GLU A 302 76.50 -5.86 68.22
N SER A 303 76.38 -4.86 67.34
CA SER A 303 77.39 -3.81 67.17
C SER A 303 77.52 -2.91 68.39
N LEU A 304 76.42 -2.63 69.09
CA LEU A 304 76.45 -1.85 70.34
C LEU A 304 77.08 -2.64 71.49
N VAL A 305 76.74 -3.94 71.60
CA VAL A 305 77.31 -4.85 72.59
C VAL A 305 78.82 -5.07 72.36
N ASP A 306 79.28 -5.16 71.11
CA ASP A 306 80.71 -5.28 70.79
C ASP A 306 81.52 -4.06 71.28
N ILE A 307 81.01 -2.84 71.02
CA ILE A 307 81.62 -1.61 71.53
C ILE A 307 81.59 -1.60 73.07
N GLU A 308 80.46 -1.97 73.68
CA GLU A 308 80.30 -2.00 75.14
C GLU A 308 81.28 -2.97 75.82
N ASN A 309 81.51 -4.15 75.24
CA ASN A 309 82.50 -5.12 75.72
C ASN A 309 83.93 -4.57 75.63
N GLN A 310 84.25 -3.81 74.57
CA GLN A 310 85.57 -3.18 74.39
C GLN A 310 85.80 -1.98 75.34
N LEU A 311 84.74 -1.39 75.93
CA LEU A 311 84.86 -0.31 76.92
C LEU A 311 85.37 -0.78 78.30
N GLY A 312 85.27 -2.08 78.61
CA GLY A 312 85.63 -2.62 79.93
C GLY A 312 87.12 -2.49 80.30
N SER A 313 88.00 -2.21 79.33
CA SER A 313 89.44 -2.04 79.51
C SER A 313 89.88 -0.57 79.67
N LEU A 314 88.97 0.40 79.56
CA LEU A 314 89.28 1.83 79.58
C LEU A 314 89.05 2.51 80.95
N PRO A 315 89.68 3.67 81.21
CA PRO A 315 89.39 4.51 82.38
C PRO A 315 87.92 4.94 82.45
N SER A 316 87.37 5.06 83.67
CA SER A 316 85.93 5.25 83.91
C SER A 316 85.33 6.48 83.22
N GLU A 317 86.04 7.61 83.15
CA GLU A 317 85.50 8.86 82.59
C GLU A 317 85.13 8.78 81.10
N HIS A 318 86.02 8.23 80.27
CA HIS A 318 85.75 8.05 78.83
C HIS A 318 84.83 6.86 78.55
N GLY A 319 84.92 5.81 79.36
CA GLY A 319 84.02 4.66 79.30
C GLY A 319 82.57 5.04 79.58
N ASP A 320 82.32 5.84 80.61
CA ASP A 320 80.97 6.27 81.00
C ASP A 320 80.35 7.23 79.99
N GLN A 321 81.16 8.10 79.36
CA GLN A 321 80.68 8.98 78.29
C GLN A 321 80.19 8.19 77.06
N MET A 322 80.97 7.20 76.60
CA MET A 322 80.59 6.37 75.47
C MET A 322 79.41 5.45 75.81
N ARG A 323 79.33 4.94 77.04
CA ARG A 323 78.19 4.16 77.52
C ARG A 323 76.88 4.96 77.48
N ASN A 324 76.91 6.22 77.94
CA ASN A 324 75.74 7.11 77.83
C ASN A 324 75.29 7.34 76.39
N GLN A 325 76.22 7.44 75.43
CA GLN A 325 75.89 7.57 74.01
C GLN A 325 75.29 6.28 73.43
N ILE A 326 75.78 5.10 73.84
CA ILE A 326 75.19 3.79 73.49
C ILE A 326 73.76 3.70 74.03
N ASP A 327 73.52 4.11 75.27
CA ASP A 327 72.18 4.09 75.87
C ASP A 327 71.22 5.05 75.16
N GLN A 328 71.68 6.23 74.75
CA GLN A 328 70.90 7.15 73.92
C GLN A 328 70.53 6.54 72.56
N LEU A 329 71.48 5.85 71.90
CA LEU A 329 71.21 5.16 70.64
C LEU A 329 70.20 4.01 70.83
N ARG A 330 70.28 3.25 71.93
CA ARG A 330 69.28 2.22 72.29
C ARG A 330 67.89 2.82 72.51
N ASP A 331 67.79 3.93 73.24
CA ASP A 331 66.52 4.60 73.49
C ASP A 331 65.90 5.16 72.20
N MET A 332 66.72 5.78 71.33
CA MET A 332 66.30 6.27 70.02
C MET A 332 65.83 5.12 69.10
N LYS A 333 66.58 4.00 69.07
CA LYS A 333 66.23 2.79 68.33
C LYS A 333 64.93 2.18 68.81
N LYS A 334 64.78 2.02 70.12
CA LYS A 334 63.55 1.49 70.73
C LYS A 334 62.34 2.34 70.40
N LYS A 335 62.46 3.67 70.51
CA LYS A 335 61.38 4.60 70.15
C LYS A 335 61.03 4.48 68.67
N HIS A 336 62.03 4.42 67.77
CA HIS A 336 61.80 4.20 66.35
C HIS A 336 61.05 2.89 66.10
N ASP A 337 61.53 1.77 66.65
CA ASP A 337 60.92 0.45 66.44
C ASP A 337 59.50 0.35 67.03
N ASP A 338 59.22 1.03 68.15
CA ASP A 338 57.87 1.13 68.73
C ASP A 338 56.91 1.91 67.82
N VAL A 339 57.36 3.06 67.27
CA VAL A 339 56.56 3.84 66.31
C VAL A 339 56.37 3.07 65.00
N THR A 340 57.39 2.35 64.52
CA THR A 340 57.26 1.50 63.33
C THR A 340 56.23 0.40 63.55
N ARG A 341 56.24 -0.25 64.72
CA ARG A 341 55.26 -1.28 65.08
C ARG A 341 53.84 -0.72 65.12
N GLU A 342 53.62 0.41 65.78
CA GLU A 342 52.31 1.07 65.84
C GLU A 342 51.82 1.48 64.44
N THR A 343 52.71 2.03 63.61
CA THR A 343 52.39 2.43 62.23
C THR A 343 51.96 1.21 61.40
N LEU A 344 52.64 0.08 61.53
CA LEU A 344 52.29 -1.18 60.86
C LEU A 344 50.97 -1.76 61.36
N GLU A 345 50.69 -1.69 62.67
CA GLU A 345 49.41 -2.14 63.25
C GLU A 345 48.23 -1.31 62.73
N ARG A 346 48.36 0.03 62.71
CA ARG A 346 47.34 0.92 62.13
C ARG A 346 47.14 0.64 60.65
N PHE A 347 48.22 0.41 59.91
CA PHE A 347 48.15 0.06 58.49
C PHE A 347 47.43 -1.28 58.27
N ALA A 348 47.65 -2.28 59.11
CA ALA A 348 46.93 -3.57 59.04
C ALA A 348 45.41 -3.41 59.27
N VAL A 349 45.01 -2.47 60.15
CA VAL A 349 43.58 -2.13 60.33
C VAL A 349 42.98 -1.55 59.05
N VAL A 350 43.71 -0.67 58.36
CA VAL A 350 43.31 -0.11 57.06
C VAL A 350 43.18 -1.20 56.00
N GLU A 351 44.18 -2.09 55.87
CA GLU A 351 44.13 -3.22 54.93
C GLU A 351 42.93 -4.14 55.21
N ASN A 352 42.61 -4.41 56.49
CA ASN A 352 41.46 -5.22 56.88
C ASN A 352 40.11 -4.52 56.62
N ALA A 353 40.02 -3.20 56.85
CA ALA A 353 38.83 -2.42 56.55
C ALA A 353 38.50 -2.46 55.04
N ILE A 354 39.53 -2.39 54.18
CA ILE A 354 39.40 -2.53 52.74
C ILE A 354 38.97 -3.96 52.35
N ALA A 355 39.60 -4.98 52.95
CA ALA A 355 39.30 -6.38 52.64
C ALA A 355 37.88 -6.83 53.05
N THR A 356 37.26 -6.14 54.02
CA THR A 356 35.95 -6.47 54.58
C THR A 356 34.80 -5.63 54.00
N LEU A 357 35.07 -4.82 52.97
CA LEU A 357 34.02 -4.11 52.23
C LEU A 357 33.01 -5.11 51.66
N SER A 358 31.73 -4.80 51.81
CA SER A 358 30.67 -5.71 51.41
C SER A 358 30.39 -5.59 49.92
N SER A 359 30.14 -6.69 49.22
CA SER A 359 29.77 -6.67 47.79
C SER A 359 28.28 -6.35 47.55
N SER A 360 27.64 -5.63 48.47
CA SER A 360 26.22 -5.29 48.35
C SER A 360 26.00 -4.26 47.23
N TYR A 361 24.87 -4.41 46.52
CA TYR A 361 24.49 -3.57 45.38
C TYR A 361 23.33 -2.62 45.69
N ASP A 362 22.97 -2.46 46.96
CA ASP A 362 21.95 -1.53 47.41
C ASP A 362 22.56 -0.21 47.89
N ILE A 363 21.75 0.86 47.86
CA ILE A 363 22.19 2.21 48.21
C ILE A 363 22.80 2.25 49.62
N GLU A 364 22.12 1.63 50.60
CA GLU A 364 22.59 1.61 52.00
C GLU A 364 23.92 0.86 52.15
N GLY A 365 24.10 -0.27 51.45
CA GLY A 365 25.35 -1.03 51.46
C GLY A 365 26.51 -0.27 50.81
N VAL A 366 26.28 0.40 49.69
CA VAL A 366 27.30 1.21 48.99
C VAL A 366 27.66 2.46 49.80
N GLU A 367 26.70 3.14 50.42
CA GLU A 367 26.94 4.27 51.33
C GLU A 367 27.76 3.84 52.56
N ALA A 368 27.44 2.67 53.14
CA ALA A 368 28.20 2.11 54.25
C ALA A 368 29.65 1.78 53.84
N ASN A 369 29.87 1.24 52.63
CA ASN A 369 31.21 1.03 52.09
C ASN A 369 31.97 2.35 51.92
N LEU A 370 31.34 3.38 51.37
CA LEU A 370 31.97 4.72 51.23
C LEU A 370 32.33 5.33 52.58
N GLY A 371 31.53 5.09 53.62
CA GLY A 371 31.86 5.44 55.01
C GLY A 371 33.15 4.75 55.46
N ARG A 372 33.23 3.43 55.33
CA ARG A 372 34.44 2.67 55.72
C ARG A 372 35.68 3.04 54.90
N ILE A 373 35.51 3.32 53.60
CA ILE A 373 36.62 3.76 52.73
C ILE A 373 37.12 5.14 53.19
N ARG A 374 36.22 6.04 53.61
CA ARG A 374 36.59 7.35 54.18
C ARG A 374 37.35 7.19 55.49
N ASP A 375 36.85 6.36 56.40
CA ASP A 375 37.52 6.09 57.67
C ASP A 375 38.93 5.48 57.44
N ALA A 376 39.05 4.55 56.49
CA ALA A 376 40.32 3.95 56.08
C ALA A 376 41.29 4.99 55.49
N ARG A 377 40.78 5.94 54.70
CA ARG A 377 41.56 7.04 54.13
C ARG A 377 42.05 8.02 55.20
N GLU A 378 41.22 8.32 56.19
CA GLU A 378 41.56 9.18 57.32
C GLU A 378 42.63 8.51 58.21
N ALA A 379 42.44 7.23 58.55
CA ALA A 379 43.42 6.45 59.30
C ALA A 379 44.78 6.35 58.59
N LEU A 380 44.80 6.31 57.25
CA LEU A 380 46.04 6.35 56.46
C LEU A 380 46.74 7.73 56.54
N ALA A 381 45.98 8.82 56.64
CA ALA A 381 46.51 10.17 56.76
C ALA A 381 47.09 10.47 58.17
N GLU A 382 46.62 9.74 59.20
CA GLU A 382 47.10 9.86 60.59
C GLU A 382 48.38 9.06 60.89
N LEU A 383 48.95 8.36 59.90
CA LEU A 383 50.19 7.60 60.09
C LEU A 383 51.39 8.53 60.34
N SER A 384 52.35 8.07 61.14
CA SER A 384 53.52 8.87 61.55
C SER A 384 54.46 9.18 60.37
N PRO A 385 54.70 10.46 60.03
CA PRO A 385 55.50 10.84 58.85
C PRO A 385 56.98 10.43 58.95
N GLU A 386 57.51 10.26 60.16
CA GLU A 386 58.90 9.83 60.41
C GLU A 386 59.18 8.41 59.88
N VAL A 387 58.21 7.50 59.96
CA VAL A 387 58.35 6.09 59.53
C VAL A 387 57.92 5.90 58.07
N ILE A 388 56.96 6.70 57.59
CA ILE A 388 56.50 6.66 56.19
C ILE A 388 57.62 7.04 55.22
N ALA A 389 58.63 7.80 55.66
CA ALA A 389 59.78 8.13 54.84
C ALA A 389 60.65 6.92 54.44
N GLU A 390 60.46 5.75 55.07
CA GLU A 390 61.08 4.51 54.63
C GLU A 390 60.47 4.05 53.29
N GLU A 391 61.29 3.92 52.24
CA GLU A 391 60.88 3.59 50.86
C GLU A 391 59.87 2.42 50.79
N LYS A 392 60.13 1.31 51.50
CA LYS A 392 59.22 0.14 51.50
C LYS A 392 57.86 0.42 52.14
N ILE A 393 57.78 1.31 53.12
CA ILE A 393 56.53 1.70 53.78
C ILE A 393 55.83 2.77 52.94
N ALA A 394 56.58 3.72 52.38
CA ALA A 394 56.09 4.72 51.44
C ALA A 394 55.37 4.07 50.25
N ASP A 395 56.01 3.12 49.58
CA ASP A 395 55.45 2.42 48.42
C ASP A 395 54.16 1.66 48.78
N ARG A 396 54.12 1.00 49.94
CA ARG A 396 52.94 0.30 50.42
C ARG A 396 51.80 1.26 50.74
N VAL A 397 52.09 2.38 51.40
CA VAL A 397 51.10 3.42 51.73
C VAL A 397 50.52 4.03 50.46
N GLU A 398 51.36 4.36 49.48
CA GLU A 398 50.92 4.93 48.21
C GLU A 398 50.09 3.93 47.39
N ASN A 399 50.48 2.65 47.37
CA ASN A 399 49.68 1.60 46.73
C ASN A 399 48.30 1.44 47.39
N THR A 400 48.24 1.39 48.73
CA THR A 400 46.95 1.32 49.45
C THR A 400 46.11 2.57 49.23
N ARG A 401 46.73 3.75 49.12
CA ARG A 401 46.04 5.00 48.78
C ARG A 401 45.41 4.92 47.39
N GLY A 402 46.14 4.43 46.39
CA GLY A 402 45.62 4.19 45.05
C GLY A 402 44.42 3.23 45.06
N ILE A 403 44.52 2.13 45.80
CA ILE A 403 43.42 1.16 45.97
C ILE A 403 42.18 1.82 46.62
N ILE A 404 42.37 2.63 47.66
CA ILE A 404 41.29 3.37 48.34
C ILE A 404 40.62 4.34 47.37
N ASP A 405 41.39 5.11 46.61
CA ASP A 405 40.85 6.11 45.68
C ASP A 405 40.08 5.42 44.53
N ASP A 406 40.58 4.30 44.01
CA ASP A 406 39.89 3.47 43.00
C ASP A 406 38.60 2.83 43.54
N LEU A 407 38.61 2.37 44.80
CA LEU A 407 37.42 1.83 45.45
C LEU A 407 36.38 2.92 45.74
N ALA A 408 36.81 4.08 46.22
CA ALA A 408 35.96 5.23 46.48
C ALA A 408 35.24 5.65 45.19
N LYS A 409 35.99 5.83 44.11
CA LYS A 409 35.44 6.21 42.81
C LYS A 409 34.44 5.19 42.29
N ARG A 410 34.76 3.89 42.34
CA ARG A 410 33.84 2.84 41.90
C ARG A 410 32.53 2.81 42.71
N ASN A 411 32.60 2.96 44.03
CA ASN A 411 31.40 2.98 44.87
C ASN A 411 30.59 4.28 44.69
N GLU A 412 31.24 5.43 44.47
CA GLU A 412 30.56 6.69 44.14
C GLU A 412 29.83 6.61 42.79
N ASP A 413 30.49 6.08 41.76
CA ASP A 413 29.89 5.87 40.43
C ASP A 413 28.69 4.93 40.51
N GLU A 414 28.82 3.84 41.27
CA GLU A 414 27.75 2.87 41.51
C GLU A 414 26.57 3.48 42.29
N LEU A 415 26.84 4.25 43.34
CA LEU A 415 25.82 4.95 44.11
C LEU A 415 25.06 5.94 43.22
N GLN A 416 25.76 6.72 42.39
CA GLN A 416 25.12 7.62 41.43
C GLN A 416 24.27 6.87 40.41
N ARG A 417 24.72 5.70 39.94
CA ARG A 417 23.93 4.85 39.04
C ARG A 417 22.63 4.40 39.70
N LEU A 418 22.72 3.85 40.91
CA LEU A 418 21.55 3.37 41.67
C LEU A 418 20.57 4.51 41.99
N LEU A 419 21.07 5.69 42.36
CA LEU A 419 20.22 6.87 42.59
C LEU A 419 19.51 7.33 41.32
N ARG A 420 20.23 7.37 40.18
CA ARG A 420 19.62 7.69 38.88
C ARG A 420 18.55 6.67 38.47
N GLU A 421 18.81 5.38 38.67
CA GLU A 421 17.83 4.31 38.40
C GLU A 421 16.58 4.45 39.28
N ARG A 422 16.77 4.74 40.58
CA ARG A 422 15.67 5.00 41.51
C ARG A 422 14.84 6.21 41.09
N ASP A 423 15.49 7.33 40.76
CA ASP A 423 14.80 8.57 40.40
C ASP A 423 14.06 8.41 39.07
N LEU A 424 14.66 7.74 38.09
CA LEU A 424 14.00 7.37 36.83
C LEU A 424 12.77 6.49 37.07
N ARG A 425 12.88 5.48 37.94
CA ARG A 425 11.75 4.63 38.33
C ARG A 425 10.63 5.40 39.02
N ASN A 426 10.97 6.31 39.93
CA ASN A 426 9.99 7.14 40.63
C ASN A 426 9.26 8.10 39.67
N ASN A 427 10.00 8.74 38.76
CA ASN A 427 9.41 9.61 37.74
C ASN A 427 8.48 8.83 36.81
N ALA A 428 8.87 7.62 36.39
CA ALA A 428 8.02 6.76 35.57
C ALA A 428 6.73 6.35 36.32
N LEU A 429 6.83 6.00 37.60
CA LEU A 429 5.65 5.71 38.44
C LEU A 429 4.70 6.89 38.53
N GLU A 430 5.20 8.09 38.78
CA GLU A 430 4.37 9.31 38.86
C GLU A 430 3.64 9.59 37.54
N LEU A 431 4.34 9.42 36.40
CA LEU A 431 3.75 9.56 35.07
C LEU A 431 2.69 8.46 34.79
N PHE A 432 2.95 7.21 35.20
CA PHE A 432 1.97 6.13 35.07
C PHE A 432 0.75 6.37 35.95
N ASP A 433 0.91 6.83 37.18
CA ASP A 433 -0.22 7.13 38.07
C ASP A 433 -1.05 8.30 37.55
N GLN A 434 -0.41 9.29 36.90
CA GLN A 434 -1.12 10.36 36.20
C GLN A 434 -1.88 9.83 34.97
N LEU A 435 -1.25 9.01 34.15
CA LEU A 435 -1.89 8.42 32.97
C LEU A 435 -3.05 7.50 33.36
N GLU A 436 -2.87 6.68 34.40
CA GLU A 436 -3.91 5.80 34.94
C GLU A 436 -5.12 6.59 35.43
N ARG A 437 -4.91 7.73 36.10
CA ARG A 437 -5.98 8.66 36.48
C ARG A 437 -6.69 9.24 35.26
N ASP A 438 -5.95 9.67 34.25
CA ASP A 438 -6.52 10.26 33.04
C ASP A 438 -7.32 9.24 32.21
N VAL A 439 -6.81 8.00 32.08
CA VAL A 439 -7.52 6.87 31.45
C VAL A 439 -8.81 6.55 32.21
N SER A 440 -8.74 6.44 33.53
CA SER A 440 -9.92 6.14 34.36
C SER A 440 -10.96 7.28 34.31
N ASN A 441 -10.52 8.54 34.25
CA ASN A 441 -11.42 9.68 34.05
C ASN A 441 -12.12 9.60 32.69
N LEU A 442 -11.39 9.21 31.63
CA LEU A 442 -11.96 9.06 30.30
C LEU A 442 -12.96 7.89 30.22
N GLU A 443 -12.65 6.75 30.84
CA GLU A 443 -13.55 5.60 30.95
C GLU A 443 -14.89 6.00 31.60
N ASN A 444 -14.85 6.84 32.64
CA ASN A 444 -16.05 7.34 33.31
C ASN A 444 -16.80 8.43 32.50
N ALA A 445 -16.10 9.15 31.62
CA ALA A 445 -16.65 10.24 30.81
C ALA A 445 -17.08 9.79 29.40
N LEU A 446 -17.12 8.48 29.12
CA LEU A 446 -17.48 7.94 27.81
C LEU A 446 -18.88 8.42 27.34
N PRO A 447 -19.01 8.94 26.11
CA PRO A 447 -20.29 9.43 25.59
C PRO A 447 -21.37 8.36 25.57
N SER A 448 -22.63 8.77 25.71
CA SER A 448 -23.79 7.88 25.65
C SER A 448 -23.96 7.27 24.25
N SER A 449 -24.72 6.18 24.11
CA SER A 449 -24.97 5.54 22.82
C SER A 449 -25.77 6.42 21.83
N MET A 450 -26.41 7.49 22.31
CA MET A 450 -27.28 8.39 21.52
C MET A 450 -26.57 9.66 21.01
N THR A 451 -25.28 9.81 21.28
CA THR A 451 -24.50 11.01 20.90
C THR A 451 -24.35 11.10 19.37
N PRO A 452 -24.53 12.28 18.73
CA PRO A 452 -24.35 12.44 17.29
C PRO A 452 -22.90 12.16 16.85
N SER A 453 -22.72 11.75 15.59
CA SER A 453 -21.40 11.37 15.05
C SER A 453 -20.36 12.49 15.16
N SER A 454 -20.76 13.75 14.95
CA SER A 454 -19.88 14.93 15.06
C SER A 454 -19.30 15.10 16.47
N GLU A 455 -20.14 15.00 17.50
CA GLU A 455 -19.70 15.15 18.90
C GLU A 455 -18.79 13.98 19.33
N LEU A 456 -19.04 12.78 18.78
CA LEU A 456 -18.19 11.61 19.04
C LEU A 456 -16.80 11.77 18.40
N ILE A 457 -16.71 12.39 17.20
CA ILE A 457 -15.45 12.74 16.54
C ILE A 457 -14.68 13.76 17.38
N ASP A 458 -15.35 14.84 17.79
CA ASP A 458 -14.75 15.90 18.60
C ASP A 458 -14.23 15.36 19.93
N PHE A 459 -15.02 14.50 20.60
CA PHE A 459 -14.62 13.83 21.84
C PHE A 459 -13.39 12.94 21.64
N LYS A 460 -13.34 12.14 20.56
CA LYS A 460 -12.18 11.29 20.26
C LYS A 460 -10.93 12.13 19.97
N GLN A 461 -11.06 13.18 19.17
CA GLN A 461 -9.94 14.06 18.79
C GLN A 461 -9.40 14.88 19.97
N ALA A 462 -10.26 15.29 20.91
CA ALA A 462 -9.83 16.04 22.08
C ALA A 462 -9.04 15.17 23.08
N ASN A 463 -9.42 13.90 23.26
CA ASN A 463 -8.94 13.08 24.39
C ASN A 463 -7.89 12.03 24.00
N MET A 464 -8.07 11.31 22.90
CA MET A 464 -7.20 10.17 22.55
C MET A 464 -5.75 10.57 22.23
N PRO A 465 -5.49 11.64 21.43
CA PRO A 465 -4.12 12.06 21.14
C PRO A 465 -3.35 12.47 22.40
N SER A 466 -4.02 13.08 23.38
CA SER A 466 -3.43 13.49 24.65
C SER A 466 -2.96 12.29 25.48
N LEU A 467 -3.78 11.24 25.59
CA LEU A 467 -3.40 10.00 26.28
C LEU A 467 -2.26 9.27 25.58
N LEU A 468 -2.30 9.17 24.25
CA LEU A 468 -1.21 8.57 23.47
C LEU A 468 0.10 9.37 23.59
N ALA A 469 0.02 10.70 23.60
CA ALA A 469 1.19 11.55 23.81
C ALA A 469 1.80 11.33 25.21
N LYS A 470 0.96 11.26 26.26
CA LYS A 470 1.42 10.96 27.63
C LYS A 470 2.02 9.57 27.75
N LEU A 471 1.42 8.55 27.13
CA LEU A 471 1.96 7.18 27.09
C LEU A 471 3.31 7.12 26.36
N ASN A 472 3.44 7.82 25.22
CA ASN A 472 4.66 7.86 24.42
C ASN A 472 5.77 8.70 25.07
N ALA A 473 5.43 9.68 25.89
CA ALA A 473 6.40 10.46 26.66
C ALA A 473 7.14 9.61 27.71
N ILE A 474 6.58 8.47 28.11
CA ILE A 474 7.23 7.50 29.00
C ILE A 474 8.09 6.56 28.13
N THR A 475 9.29 7.03 27.76
CA THR A 475 10.24 6.30 26.91
C THR A 475 11.05 5.28 27.68
N ASP A 476 11.71 5.72 28.76
CA ASP A 476 12.67 4.90 29.52
C ASP A 476 11.97 4.19 30.69
N VAL A 477 11.35 3.05 30.39
CA VAL A 477 10.53 2.31 31.35
C VAL A 477 11.38 1.22 32.02
N PRO A 478 11.50 1.24 33.36
CA PRO A 478 12.09 0.13 34.11
C PRO A 478 11.39 -1.20 33.81
N ILE A 479 12.16 -2.29 33.75
CA ILE A 479 11.66 -3.62 33.34
C ILE A 479 10.46 -4.08 34.17
N ASP A 480 10.45 -3.78 35.47
CA ASP A 480 9.38 -4.14 36.40
C ASP A 480 8.08 -3.36 36.16
N LEU A 481 8.14 -2.21 35.48
CA LEU A 481 6.99 -1.34 35.17
C LEU A 481 6.47 -1.50 33.74
N VAL A 482 7.16 -2.28 32.89
CA VAL A 482 6.68 -2.63 31.54
C VAL A 482 5.27 -3.23 31.56
N PRO A 483 4.92 -4.16 32.47
CA PRO A 483 3.55 -4.70 32.53
C PRO A 483 2.49 -3.62 32.80
N LYS A 484 2.81 -2.59 33.60
CA LYS A 484 1.89 -1.47 33.88
C LYS A 484 1.69 -0.60 32.65
N LYS A 485 2.76 -0.36 31.86
CA LYS A 485 2.66 0.33 30.58
C LYS A 485 1.77 -0.41 29.59
N ASP A 486 1.98 -1.72 29.47
CA ASP A 486 1.24 -2.57 28.54
C ASP A 486 -0.25 -2.62 28.91
N ASP A 487 -0.58 -2.73 30.21
CA ASP A 487 -1.96 -2.64 30.69
C ASP A 487 -2.63 -1.31 30.31
N LEU A 488 -1.97 -0.18 30.59
CA LEU A 488 -2.50 1.15 30.23
C LEU A 488 -2.63 1.32 28.72
N SER A 489 -1.67 0.83 27.94
CA SER A 489 -1.75 0.82 26.47
C SER A 489 -2.96 0.03 25.98
N ASN A 490 -3.15 -1.19 26.52
CA ASN A 490 -4.28 -2.05 26.17
C ASN A 490 -5.63 -1.40 26.53
N ARG A 491 -5.71 -0.70 27.67
CA ARG A 491 -6.90 0.07 28.07
C ARG A 491 -7.17 1.22 27.09
N ILE A 492 -6.16 2.01 26.75
CA ILE A 492 -6.25 3.10 25.77
C ILE A 492 -6.72 2.55 24.41
N ASP A 493 -6.13 1.46 23.93
CA ASP A 493 -6.52 0.82 22.67
C ASP A 493 -7.96 0.29 22.70
N THR A 494 -8.38 -0.27 23.84
CA THR A 494 -9.75 -0.74 24.03
C THR A 494 -10.75 0.40 23.97
N ILE A 495 -10.46 1.53 24.64
CA ILE A 495 -11.30 2.74 24.57
C ILE A 495 -11.35 3.27 23.14
N SER A 496 -10.21 3.35 22.45
CA SER A 496 -10.16 3.80 21.05
C SER A 496 -11.04 2.94 20.15
N ARG A 497 -10.90 1.61 20.27
CA ARG A 497 -11.68 0.65 19.47
C ARG A 497 -13.17 0.76 19.75
N MET A 498 -13.56 0.87 21.02
CA MET A 498 -14.95 1.09 21.40
C MET A 498 -15.52 2.38 20.81
N LEU A 499 -14.75 3.48 20.82
CA LEU A 499 -15.16 4.74 20.20
C LEU A 499 -15.28 4.61 18.67
N ASP A 500 -14.36 3.89 18.01
CA ASP A 500 -14.40 3.63 16.58
C ASP A 500 -15.59 2.76 16.16
N ASP A 501 -15.88 1.71 16.93
CA ASP A 501 -17.03 0.85 16.69
C ASP A 501 -18.34 1.64 16.84
N ARG A 502 -18.48 2.42 17.92
CA ARG A 502 -19.64 3.31 18.13
C ARG A 502 -19.78 4.36 17.03
N LEU A 503 -18.67 4.96 16.59
CA LEU A 503 -18.66 5.92 15.49
C LEU A 503 -19.16 5.28 14.20
N ASN A 504 -18.61 4.12 13.85
CA ASN A 504 -18.95 3.40 12.63
C ASN A 504 -20.42 2.97 12.61
N GLU A 505 -20.93 2.48 13.75
CA GLU A 505 -22.36 2.16 13.91
C GLU A 505 -23.22 3.41 13.72
N ARG A 506 -22.82 4.54 14.31
CA ARG A 506 -23.58 5.80 14.22
C ARG A 506 -23.58 6.39 12.81
N ILE A 507 -22.44 6.40 12.13
CA ILE A 507 -22.35 6.88 10.73
C ILE A 507 -23.24 6.04 9.82
N LYS A 508 -23.20 4.70 9.96
CA LYS A 508 -24.08 3.80 9.18
C LYS A 508 -25.55 4.07 9.47
N TYR A 509 -25.90 4.35 10.72
CA TYR A 509 -27.26 4.71 11.11
C TYR A 509 -27.71 6.03 10.46
N GLU A 510 -26.90 7.09 10.55
CA GLU A 510 -27.19 8.40 9.96
C GLU A 510 -27.28 8.36 8.43
N GLU A 511 -26.42 7.59 7.75
CA GLU A 511 -26.48 7.39 6.30
C GLU A 511 -27.76 6.65 5.87
N LYS A 512 -28.16 5.62 6.63
CA LYS A 512 -29.43 4.91 6.39
C LYS A 512 -30.63 5.82 6.58
N ALA A 513 -30.66 6.59 7.67
CA ALA A 513 -31.74 7.54 7.94
C ALA A 513 -31.87 8.57 6.80
N LYS A 514 -30.74 9.10 6.31
CA LYS A 514 -30.72 10.01 5.17
C LYS A 514 -31.28 9.38 3.89
N LYS A 515 -30.86 8.16 3.53
CA LYS A 515 -31.38 7.44 2.35
C LYS A 515 -32.89 7.21 2.43
N LEU A 516 -33.41 6.85 3.61
CA LEU A 516 -34.85 6.70 3.84
C LEU A 516 -35.58 8.03 3.64
N GLN A 517 -35.01 9.11 4.17
CA GLN A 517 -35.59 10.44 4.02
C GLN A 517 -35.60 10.94 2.57
N ASP A 518 -34.57 10.65 1.79
CA ASP A 518 -34.52 10.96 0.35
C ASP A 518 -35.62 10.21 -0.42
N ILE A 519 -35.82 8.91 -0.15
CA ILE A 519 -36.91 8.12 -0.76
C ILE A 519 -38.29 8.68 -0.39
N LEU A 520 -38.50 9.07 0.86
CA LEU A 520 -39.74 9.69 1.32
C LEU A 520 -40.01 11.02 0.61
N SER A 521 -38.98 11.85 0.43
CA SER A 521 -39.12 13.12 -0.29
C SER A 521 -39.51 12.89 -1.76
N GLU A 522 -38.89 11.91 -2.43
CA GLU A 522 -39.18 11.54 -3.82
C GLU A 522 -40.64 11.04 -3.98
N CYS A 523 -41.12 10.23 -3.03
CA CYS A 523 -42.51 9.76 -3.02
C CYS A 523 -43.51 10.90 -2.80
N ASN A 524 -43.22 11.78 -1.84
CA ASN A 524 -44.07 12.94 -1.53
C ASN A 524 -44.13 13.94 -2.70
N ASP A 525 -43.01 14.20 -3.37
CA ASP A 525 -42.97 15.10 -4.53
C ASP A 525 -43.81 14.55 -5.69
N ARG A 526 -43.75 13.23 -5.94
CA ARG A 526 -44.55 12.57 -6.98
C ARG A 526 -46.04 12.59 -6.66
N LEU A 527 -46.41 12.35 -5.40
CA LEU A 527 -47.80 12.43 -4.94
C LEU A 527 -48.36 13.86 -5.03
N ARG A 528 -47.52 14.89 -4.89
CA ARG A 528 -47.94 16.30 -4.88
C ARG A 528 -48.04 16.92 -6.29
N ASN A 529 -47.25 16.46 -7.25
CA ASN A 529 -47.12 17.07 -8.59
C ASN A 529 -48.15 16.58 -9.63
N ARG A 530 -49.23 15.91 -9.22
CA ARG A 530 -50.23 15.38 -10.14
C ARG A 530 -51.03 16.50 -10.82
N SER A 531 -51.04 16.49 -12.15
CA SER A 531 -51.82 17.44 -12.96
C SER A 531 -53.32 17.18 -12.79
N GLU A 532 -54.10 18.23 -12.50
CA GLU A 532 -55.57 18.18 -12.46
C GLU A 532 -56.22 18.17 -13.86
N VAL A 533 -55.42 18.25 -14.92
CA VAL A 533 -55.89 18.28 -16.32
C VAL A 533 -55.87 16.87 -16.92
N PRO A 534 -56.91 16.43 -17.66
CA PRO A 534 -56.90 15.14 -18.36
C PRO A 534 -55.73 15.02 -19.34
N VAL A 535 -54.98 13.93 -19.26
CA VAL A 535 -53.78 13.65 -20.08
C VAL A 535 -53.99 12.42 -20.97
N PRO A 536 -53.17 12.21 -22.01
CA PRO A 536 -53.21 10.99 -22.82
C PRO A 536 -53.05 9.73 -21.96
N ILE A 537 -53.66 8.62 -22.41
CA ILE A 537 -53.63 7.34 -21.67
C ILE A 537 -52.19 6.82 -21.46
N GLU A 538 -51.28 7.09 -22.40
CA GLU A 538 -49.87 6.71 -22.32
C GLU A 538 -49.12 7.37 -21.14
N ASP A 539 -49.47 8.63 -20.82
CA ASP A 539 -48.86 9.35 -19.70
C ASP A 539 -49.33 8.78 -18.35
N ILE A 540 -50.58 8.30 -18.28
CA ILE A 540 -51.11 7.63 -17.09
C ILE A 540 -50.53 6.23 -16.93
N ILE A 541 -50.32 5.48 -18.02
CA ILE A 541 -49.59 4.20 -17.99
C ILE A 541 -48.20 4.41 -17.38
N LYS A 542 -47.48 5.42 -17.87
CA LYS A 542 -46.15 5.77 -17.37
C LYS A 542 -46.18 6.23 -15.90
N GLU A 543 -47.18 7.00 -15.49
CA GLU A 543 -47.36 7.40 -14.08
C GLU A 543 -47.61 6.19 -13.16
N VAL A 544 -48.42 5.23 -13.60
CA VAL A 544 -48.66 3.97 -12.86
C VAL A 544 -47.36 3.15 -12.75
N GLU A 545 -46.55 3.09 -13.81
CA GLU A 545 -45.25 2.41 -13.80
C GLU A 545 -44.26 3.09 -12.84
N ASP A 546 -44.12 4.42 -12.94
CA ASP A 546 -43.25 5.22 -12.06
C ASP A 546 -43.64 5.05 -10.59
N LEU A 547 -44.92 5.19 -10.24
CA LEU A 547 -45.42 5.02 -8.87
C LEU A 547 -45.30 3.57 -8.38
N SER A 548 -45.49 2.58 -9.25
CA SER A 548 -45.27 1.16 -8.92
C SER A 548 -43.79 0.85 -8.67
N SER A 549 -42.88 1.51 -9.39
CA SER A 549 -41.44 1.37 -9.16
C SER A 549 -41.02 1.93 -7.79
N LEU A 550 -41.58 3.08 -7.40
CA LEU A 550 -41.36 3.68 -6.07
C LEU A 550 -41.95 2.83 -4.95
N LEU A 551 -43.13 2.26 -5.18
CA LEU A 551 -43.78 1.35 -4.26
C LEU A 551 -42.94 0.10 -4.01
N THR A 552 -42.37 -0.47 -5.08
CA THR A 552 -41.47 -1.62 -4.98
C THR A 552 -40.18 -1.26 -4.22
N ARG A 553 -39.65 -0.05 -4.41
CA ARG A 553 -38.49 0.45 -3.66
C ARG A 553 -38.80 0.61 -2.16
N LEU A 554 -40.00 1.08 -1.80
CA LEU A 554 -40.46 1.20 -0.41
C LEU A 554 -40.71 -0.16 0.25
N ASP A 555 -41.41 -1.08 -0.42
CA ASP A 555 -41.70 -2.42 0.09
C ASP A 555 -40.42 -3.29 0.21
N ALA A 556 -39.37 -2.98 -0.57
CA ALA A 556 -38.07 -3.65 -0.48
C ALA A 556 -37.22 -3.21 0.73
N ILE A 557 -37.65 -2.20 1.50
CA ILE A 557 -36.93 -1.75 2.70
C ILE A 557 -37.09 -2.80 3.81
N PRO A 558 -35.98 -3.37 4.34
CA PRO A 558 -36.07 -4.34 5.42
C PRO A 558 -36.66 -3.76 6.70
N GLN A 559 -37.58 -4.49 7.34
CA GLN A 559 -38.18 -4.12 8.64
C GLN A 559 -37.14 -3.86 9.75
N LYS A 560 -35.98 -4.53 9.68
CA LYS A 560 -34.86 -4.32 10.61
C LYS A 560 -34.22 -2.92 10.49
N ASP A 561 -34.27 -2.31 9.30
CA ASP A 561 -33.74 -0.98 9.09
C ASP A 561 -34.73 0.10 9.59
N LEU A 562 -36.04 -0.16 9.47
CA LEU A 562 -37.11 0.71 9.96
C LEU A 562 -37.20 0.73 11.50
N SER A 563 -37.02 -0.41 12.17
CA SER A 563 -37.10 -0.50 13.63
C SER A 563 -36.06 0.36 14.37
N SER A 564 -34.98 0.73 13.69
CA SER A 564 -33.94 1.61 14.23
C SER A 564 -34.32 3.10 14.20
N CYS A 565 -35.24 3.51 13.33
CA CYS A 565 -35.65 4.91 13.13
C CYS A 565 -37.16 5.05 13.30
N THR A 566 -37.67 4.99 14.54
CA THR A 566 -39.10 4.88 14.83
C THR A 566 -39.97 5.99 14.24
N GLU A 567 -39.47 7.22 14.15
CA GLU A 567 -40.20 8.34 13.53
C GLU A 567 -40.28 8.17 11.99
N LEU A 568 -39.14 7.95 11.34
CA LEU A 568 -39.06 7.69 9.89
C LEU A 568 -39.83 6.42 9.48
N ALA A 569 -39.90 5.41 10.35
CA ALA A 569 -40.68 4.20 10.11
C ALA A 569 -42.18 4.51 10.01
N GLY A 570 -42.69 5.37 10.90
CA GLY A 570 -44.07 5.83 10.82
C GLY A 570 -44.36 6.59 9.52
N ASP A 571 -43.42 7.43 9.07
CA ASP A 571 -43.56 8.16 7.81
C ASP A 571 -43.53 7.25 6.58
N VAL A 572 -42.66 6.22 6.58
CA VAL A 572 -42.61 5.17 5.54
C VAL A 572 -43.93 4.43 5.44
N ASP A 573 -44.50 4.00 6.57
CA ASP A 573 -45.77 3.29 6.58
C ASP A 573 -46.92 4.17 6.05
N ASN A 574 -46.96 5.44 6.46
CA ASN A 574 -47.97 6.39 6.01
C ASN A 574 -47.90 6.66 4.50
N VAL A 575 -46.70 6.96 3.98
CA VAL A 575 -46.49 7.23 2.54
C VAL A 575 -46.74 5.98 1.71
N ASN A 576 -46.32 4.80 2.18
CA ASN A 576 -46.57 3.52 1.51
C ASN A 576 -48.08 3.24 1.39
N ALA A 577 -48.86 3.45 2.46
CA ALA A 577 -50.30 3.29 2.43
C ALA A 577 -50.96 4.23 1.39
N LEU A 578 -50.56 5.50 1.38
CA LEU A 578 -51.08 6.50 0.43
C LEU A 578 -50.72 6.14 -1.03
N LEU A 579 -49.49 5.69 -1.27
CA LEU A 579 -49.02 5.27 -2.59
C LEU A 579 -49.77 4.03 -3.11
N LYS A 580 -50.00 3.03 -2.25
CA LYS A 580 -50.80 1.82 -2.58
C LYS A 580 -52.22 2.18 -2.99
N GLU A 581 -52.85 3.10 -2.27
CA GLU A 581 -54.19 3.58 -2.58
C GLU A 581 -54.24 4.26 -3.95
N GLN A 582 -53.30 5.16 -4.23
CA GLN A 582 -53.23 5.89 -5.50
C GLN A 582 -52.96 4.97 -6.70
N VAL A 583 -51.98 4.06 -6.60
CA VAL A 583 -51.70 3.07 -7.66
C VAL A 583 -52.91 2.19 -7.92
N SER A 584 -53.63 1.77 -6.88
CA SER A 584 -54.85 0.96 -7.02
C SER A 584 -55.98 1.73 -7.71
N SER A 585 -56.14 3.01 -7.38
CA SER A 585 -57.11 3.88 -8.04
C SER A 585 -56.81 4.04 -9.52
N LEU A 586 -55.58 4.41 -9.87
CA LEU A 586 -55.15 4.63 -11.25
C LEU A 586 -55.25 3.36 -12.10
N ARG A 587 -54.85 2.19 -11.58
CA ARG A 587 -54.97 0.91 -12.30
C ARG A 587 -56.42 0.57 -12.64
N ARG A 588 -57.37 0.88 -11.74
CA ARG A 588 -58.79 0.68 -12.02
C ARG A 588 -59.24 1.57 -13.17
N THR A 589 -58.93 2.87 -13.11
CA THR A 589 -59.31 3.82 -14.16
C THR A 589 -58.69 3.47 -15.51
N LEU A 590 -57.41 3.07 -15.53
CA LEU A 590 -56.72 2.63 -16.73
C LEU A 590 -57.38 1.39 -17.35
N ASN A 591 -57.70 0.39 -16.54
CA ASN A 591 -58.37 -0.82 -17.03
C ASN A 591 -59.76 -0.50 -17.62
N ASP A 592 -60.53 0.39 -17.00
CA ASP A 592 -61.84 0.79 -17.54
C ASP A 592 -61.70 1.50 -18.90
N GLU A 593 -60.65 2.31 -19.07
CA GLU A 593 -60.31 3.07 -20.29
C GLU A 593 -59.73 2.19 -21.41
N GLU A 594 -58.90 1.20 -21.08
CA GLU A 594 -58.39 0.18 -22.02
C GLU A 594 -59.54 -0.69 -22.55
N ASN A 595 -60.42 -1.18 -21.67
CA ASN A 595 -61.58 -1.99 -22.05
C ASN A 595 -62.54 -1.23 -22.99
N ALA A 596 -62.70 0.08 -22.80
CA ALA A 596 -63.53 0.90 -23.67
C ALA A 596 -62.91 1.08 -25.07
N ARG A 597 -61.60 1.34 -25.15
CA ARG A 597 -60.84 1.43 -26.41
C ARG A 597 -60.83 0.11 -27.17
N GLU A 598 -60.71 -1.02 -26.47
CA GLU A 598 -60.77 -2.35 -27.08
C GLU A 598 -62.14 -2.62 -27.73
N LYS A 599 -63.24 -2.33 -27.01
CA LYS A 599 -64.61 -2.45 -27.55
C LYS A 599 -64.83 -1.59 -28.79
N GLN A 600 -64.24 -0.40 -28.83
CA GLN A 600 -64.34 0.50 -29.98
C GLN A 600 -63.60 -0.05 -31.22
N ASN A 601 -62.42 -0.65 -31.02
CA ASN A 601 -61.68 -1.33 -32.07
C ASN A 601 -62.39 -2.60 -32.57
N GLU A 602 -63.00 -3.37 -31.67
CA GLU A 602 -63.82 -4.53 -32.03
C GLU A 602 -65.02 -4.09 -32.88
N LEU A 603 -65.74 -3.04 -32.45
CA LEU A 603 -66.88 -2.50 -33.18
C LEU A 603 -66.47 -2.06 -34.60
N ARG A 604 -65.37 -1.31 -34.74
CA ARG A 604 -64.84 -0.91 -36.05
C ARG A 604 -64.57 -2.12 -36.95
N SER A 605 -63.94 -3.16 -36.41
CA SER A 605 -63.62 -4.37 -37.16
C SER A 605 -64.88 -5.10 -37.63
N ARG A 606 -65.92 -5.16 -36.78
CA ARG A 606 -67.20 -5.81 -37.13
C ARG A 606 -68.02 -5.01 -38.12
N ILE A 607 -68.01 -3.69 -38.04
CA ILE A 607 -68.64 -2.80 -39.03
C ILE A 607 -68.03 -3.07 -40.42
N SER A 608 -66.70 -3.09 -40.53
CA SER A 608 -66.02 -3.43 -41.80
C SER A 608 -66.42 -4.81 -42.34
N ALA A 609 -66.50 -5.83 -41.47
CA ALA A 609 -66.90 -7.17 -41.89
C ALA A 609 -68.35 -7.24 -42.41
N VAL A 610 -69.26 -6.44 -41.85
CA VAL A 610 -70.64 -6.35 -42.34
C VAL A 610 -70.71 -5.62 -43.68
N VAL A 611 -69.90 -4.57 -43.89
CA VAL A 611 -69.77 -3.89 -45.19
C VAL A 611 -69.35 -4.86 -46.29
N ASP A 612 -68.29 -5.64 -46.06
CA ASP A 612 -67.77 -6.60 -47.04
C ASP A 612 -68.82 -7.67 -47.40
N ARG A 613 -69.48 -8.23 -46.37
CA ARG A 613 -70.53 -9.23 -46.56
C ARG A 613 -71.76 -8.68 -47.28
N LEU A 614 -72.08 -7.39 -47.10
CA LEU A 614 -73.16 -6.73 -47.82
C LEU A 614 -72.81 -6.58 -49.30
N HIS A 615 -71.55 -6.27 -49.64
CA HIS A 615 -71.08 -6.16 -51.01
C HIS A 615 -71.22 -7.50 -51.78
N ASP A 616 -70.93 -8.62 -51.13
CA ASP A 616 -70.94 -9.98 -51.71
C ASP A 616 -72.33 -10.59 -51.98
N VAL A 617 -73.43 -9.92 -51.59
CA VAL A 617 -74.79 -10.41 -51.84
C VAL A 617 -75.12 -10.36 -53.34
N ASP A 618 -75.28 -11.54 -53.95
CA ASP A 618 -75.66 -11.77 -55.35
C ASP A 618 -77.18 -11.72 -55.57
N VAL A 619 -77.66 -10.69 -56.28
CA VAL A 619 -79.09 -10.42 -56.54
C VAL A 619 -79.69 -11.38 -57.58
N GLU A 620 -78.86 -12.05 -58.38
CA GLU A 620 -79.31 -12.98 -59.43
C GLU A 620 -79.71 -14.35 -58.86
N ASN A 621 -79.28 -14.67 -57.63
CA ASN A 621 -79.66 -15.89 -56.92
C ASN A 621 -80.58 -15.58 -55.71
N PRO A 622 -81.90 -15.46 -55.93
CA PRO A 622 -82.82 -14.95 -54.92
C PRO A 622 -82.90 -15.80 -53.64
N GLY A 623 -82.60 -17.10 -53.72
CA GLY A 623 -82.71 -18.04 -52.59
C GLY A 623 -81.54 -17.96 -51.59
N SER A 624 -80.32 -17.73 -52.04
CA SER A 624 -79.14 -17.54 -51.17
C SER A 624 -79.07 -16.10 -50.65
N ALA A 625 -79.42 -15.13 -51.49
CA ALA A 625 -79.40 -13.71 -51.16
C ALA A 625 -80.32 -13.39 -49.97
N ARG A 626 -81.54 -13.96 -49.93
CA ARG A 626 -82.50 -13.71 -48.84
C ARG A 626 -81.97 -14.15 -47.46
N LYS A 627 -81.36 -15.34 -47.37
CA LYS A 627 -80.83 -15.87 -46.10
C LYS A 627 -79.64 -15.04 -45.58
N LEU A 628 -78.77 -14.58 -46.48
CA LEU A 628 -77.64 -13.74 -46.11
C LEU A 628 -78.12 -12.36 -45.62
N VAL A 629 -79.11 -11.77 -46.29
CA VAL A 629 -79.73 -10.51 -45.88
C VAL A 629 -80.38 -10.64 -44.50
N ASP A 630 -81.21 -11.66 -44.25
CA ASP A 630 -81.85 -11.85 -42.93
C ASP A 630 -80.81 -12.06 -41.79
N SER A 631 -79.67 -12.70 -42.09
CA SER A 631 -78.56 -12.84 -41.13
C SER A 631 -77.81 -11.52 -40.87
N LEU A 632 -77.66 -10.66 -41.88
CA LEU A 632 -76.98 -9.38 -41.77
C LEU A 632 -77.85 -8.35 -41.03
N ASP A 633 -79.17 -8.40 -41.21
CA ASP A 633 -80.14 -7.54 -40.49
C ASP A 633 -80.03 -7.72 -38.97
N ALA A 634 -79.96 -8.99 -38.52
CA ALA A 634 -79.78 -9.33 -37.11
C ALA A 634 -78.41 -8.91 -36.53
N GLU A 635 -77.39 -8.81 -37.37
CA GLU A 635 -76.04 -8.37 -36.96
C GLU A 635 -75.93 -6.85 -36.90
N LEU A 636 -76.52 -6.13 -37.86
CA LEU A 636 -76.62 -4.67 -37.86
C LEU A 636 -77.34 -4.13 -36.62
N GLN A 637 -78.42 -4.79 -36.19
CA GLN A 637 -79.14 -4.38 -34.98
C GLN A 637 -78.28 -4.49 -33.71
N LYS A 638 -77.43 -5.53 -33.60
CA LYS A 638 -76.49 -5.67 -32.46
C LYS A 638 -75.35 -4.67 -32.52
N LEU A 639 -74.86 -4.35 -33.72
CA LEU A 639 -73.80 -3.36 -33.89
C LEU A 639 -74.28 -1.96 -33.49
N ARG A 640 -75.54 -1.63 -33.76
CA ARG A 640 -76.16 -0.36 -33.37
C ARG A 640 -76.10 -0.13 -31.86
N GLU A 641 -76.54 -1.11 -31.06
CA GLU A 641 -76.50 -1.01 -29.58
C GLU A 641 -75.07 -0.82 -29.04
N ASN A 642 -74.10 -1.50 -29.65
CA ASN A 642 -72.69 -1.37 -29.28
C ASN A 642 -72.08 -0.02 -29.69
N ALA A 643 -72.49 0.53 -30.84
CA ALA A 643 -72.05 1.85 -31.29
C ALA A 643 -72.54 2.98 -30.41
N ASP A 644 -73.80 2.92 -29.98
CA ASP A 644 -74.36 3.92 -29.06
C ASP A 644 -73.63 3.89 -27.71
N SER A 645 -73.30 2.71 -27.21
CA SER A 645 -72.52 2.52 -25.97
C SER A 645 -71.09 3.08 -26.09
N CYS A 646 -70.39 2.80 -27.19
CA CYS A 646 -69.05 3.33 -27.45
C CYS A 646 -69.05 4.87 -27.64
N HIS A 647 -70.08 5.39 -28.29
CA HIS A 647 -70.26 6.84 -28.49
C HIS A 647 -70.55 7.56 -27.16
N GLN A 648 -71.39 7.00 -26.29
CA GLN A 648 -71.63 7.55 -24.96
C GLN A 648 -70.36 7.61 -24.12
N PHE A 649 -69.51 6.58 -24.18
CA PHE A 649 -68.22 6.58 -23.50
C PHE A 649 -67.30 7.68 -24.07
N ALA A 650 -67.18 7.78 -25.40
CA ALA A 650 -66.29 8.74 -26.06
C ALA A 650 -66.65 10.21 -25.84
N ILE A 651 -67.89 10.51 -25.43
CA ILE A 651 -68.37 11.86 -25.12
C ILE A 651 -68.39 12.13 -23.60
N SER A 652 -68.35 11.07 -22.78
CA SER A 652 -68.27 11.23 -21.34
C SER A 652 -66.97 11.95 -20.96
N LEU A 653 -67.03 12.81 -19.94
CA LEU A 653 -65.83 13.49 -19.45
C LEU A 653 -65.14 12.61 -18.42
N SER A 654 -63.92 12.16 -18.71
CA SER A 654 -63.04 11.51 -17.74
C SER A 654 -62.19 12.56 -17.02
N PRO A 655 -62.09 12.53 -15.68
CA PRO A 655 -61.32 13.50 -14.91
C PRO A 655 -59.81 13.35 -15.08
N LEU A 656 -59.34 12.25 -15.70
CA LEU A 656 -57.93 11.87 -15.76
C LEU A 656 -57.42 11.59 -17.17
N VAL A 657 -58.21 10.91 -18.01
CA VAL A 657 -57.80 10.48 -19.35
C VAL A 657 -58.49 11.35 -20.40
N SER A 658 -57.75 11.82 -21.41
CA SER A 658 -58.37 12.47 -22.58
C SER A 658 -59.06 11.43 -23.48
N HIS A 659 -60.23 11.80 -24.02
CA HIS A 659 -61.04 10.98 -24.94
C HIS A 659 -60.98 11.49 -26.38
N ASP A 660 -60.03 12.39 -26.70
CA ASP A 660 -59.90 13.00 -28.03
C ASP A 660 -59.53 11.99 -29.13
N ASP A 661 -58.88 10.88 -28.76
CA ASP A 661 -58.47 9.81 -29.66
C ASP A 661 -59.62 8.86 -30.05
N LEU A 662 -60.75 8.91 -29.34
CA LEU A 662 -61.88 8.01 -29.56
C LEU A 662 -62.75 8.45 -30.76
N ASP A 663 -63.15 7.49 -31.58
CA ASP A 663 -64.01 7.75 -32.76
C ASP A 663 -65.49 7.91 -32.36
N LYS A 664 -65.98 9.13 -32.54
CA LYS A 664 -67.34 9.53 -32.16
C LYS A 664 -68.37 9.25 -33.26
N THR A 665 -67.96 8.74 -34.42
CA THR A 665 -68.79 8.67 -35.63
C THR A 665 -69.44 7.30 -35.90
N PHE A 666 -69.28 6.33 -34.98
CA PHE A 666 -69.82 4.97 -35.19
C PHE A 666 -71.34 4.91 -35.36
N PRO A 667 -72.17 5.66 -34.61
CA PRO A 667 -73.61 5.67 -34.85
C PRO A 667 -73.97 6.12 -36.27
N GLU A 668 -73.31 7.16 -36.78
CA GLU A 668 -73.51 7.65 -38.15
C GLU A 668 -73.05 6.62 -39.21
N GLN A 669 -71.94 5.91 -38.97
CA GLN A 669 -71.46 4.86 -39.87
C GLN A 669 -72.46 3.69 -39.97
N ILE A 670 -73.08 3.29 -38.85
CA ILE A 670 -74.11 2.23 -38.84
C ILE A 670 -75.39 2.69 -39.53
N GLU A 671 -75.78 3.95 -39.37
CA GLU A 671 -76.95 4.51 -40.07
C GLU A 671 -76.76 4.49 -41.59
N HIS A 672 -75.56 4.84 -42.08
CA HIS A 672 -75.23 4.74 -43.50
C HIS A 672 -75.34 3.30 -44.01
N LEU A 673 -74.79 2.33 -43.27
CA LEU A 673 -74.84 0.92 -43.64
C LEU A 673 -76.25 0.35 -43.65
N GLN A 674 -77.11 0.79 -42.73
CA GLN A 674 -78.51 0.38 -42.72
C GLN A 674 -79.24 0.78 -44.01
N LYS A 675 -78.96 1.98 -44.52
CA LYS A 675 -79.57 2.48 -45.75
C LYS A 675 -79.14 1.67 -46.98
N GLU A 676 -77.86 1.36 -47.10
CA GLU A 676 -77.35 0.51 -48.20
C GLU A 676 -77.93 -0.91 -48.13
N PHE A 677 -78.12 -1.43 -46.92
CA PHE A 677 -78.75 -2.74 -46.70
C PHE A 677 -80.21 -2.77 -47.17
N ASP A 678 -80.99 -1.75 -46.85
CA ASP A 678 -82.40 -1.64 -47.25
C ASP A 678 -82.58 -1.56 -48.78
N GLU A 679 -81.66 -0.88 -49.48
CA GLU A 679 -81.64 -0.80 -50.95
C GLU A 679 -81.41 -2.19 -51.57
N LYS A 680 -80.39 -2.95 -51.12
CA LYS A 680 -80.15 -4.33 -51.60
C LYS A 680 -81.30 -5.29 -51.32
N LYS A 681 -81.97 -5.15 -50.17
CA LYS A 681 -83.13 -5.97 -49.80
C LYS A 681 -84.29 -5.78 -50.78
N LYS A 682 -84.52 -4.54 -51.22
CA LYS A 682 -85.55 -4.20 -52.21
C LYS A 682 -85.28 -4.83 -53.57
N ASP A 683 -84.03 -4.82 -54.03
CA ASP A 683 -83.64 -5.38 -55.33
C ASP A 683 -83.85 -6.91 -55.39
N ILE A 684 -83.54 -7.62 -54.30
CA ILE A 684 -83.76 -9.08 -54.20
C ILE A 684 -85.26 -9.43 -54.25
N GLU A 685 -86.11 -8.67 -53.58
CA GLU A 685 -87.57 -8.89 -53.58
C GLU A 685 -88.16 -8.72 -55.00
N GLN A 686 -87.67 -7.73 -55.75
CA GLN A 686 -88.09 -7.50 -57.14
C GLN A 686 -87.66 -8.62 -58.10
N SER A 687 -86.46 -9.16 -57.90
CA SER A 687 -85.93 -10.30 -58.68
C SER A 687 -86.76 -11.58 -58.50
N ILE A 688 -87.21 -11.87 -57.28
CA ILE A 688 -88.06 -13.03 -56.95
C ILE A 688 -89.38 -13.02 -57.74
N GLU A 689 -90.03 -11.86 -57.84
CA GLU A 689 -91.34 -11.75 -58.50
C GLU A 689 -91.23 -11.96 -60.03
N LEU A 690 -90.12 -11.54 -60.64
CA LEU A 690 -89.86 -11.74 -62.08
C LEU A 690 -89.64 -13.22 -62.43
N CYS A 691 -88.94 -13.97 -61.57
CA CYS A 691 -88.73 -15.41 -61.73
C CYS A 691 -90.04 -16.21 -61.65
N ARG A 692 -91.07 -15.70 -60.95
CA ARG A 692 -92.36 -16.39 -60.79
C ARG A 692 -93.24 -16.37 -62.05
N VAL A 693 -93.24 -15.26 -62.79
CA VAL A 693 -94.19 -15.02 -63.89
C VAL A 693 -93.69 -15.57 -65.24
N THR A 694 -92.38 -15.65 -65.42
CA THR A 694 -91.73 -16.04 -66.70
C THR A 694 -92.11 -17.44 -67.23
N PRO A 695 -92.22 -18.51 -66.40
CA PRO A 695 -92.51 -19.86 -66.90
C PRO A 695 -93.93 -20.05 -67.45
N GLU A 696 -94.92 -19.36 -66.89
CA GLU A 696 -96.33 -19.49 -67.30
C GLU A 696 -96.58 -18.87 -68.69
N ILE A 697 -95.88 -17.79 -69.03
CA ILE A 697 -96.01 -17.13 -70.34
C ILE A 697 -95.42 -18.00 -71.46
N ILE A 698 -94.31 -18.70 -71.19
CA ILE A 698 -93.68 -19.62 -72.15
C ILE A 698 -94.63 -20.79 -72.44
N GLN A 699 -95.25 -21.37 -71.41
CA GLN A 699 -96.08 -22.57 -71.54
C GLN A 699 -97.38 -22.33 -72.34
N ILE A 700 -98.02 -21.16 -72.17
CA ILE A 700 -99.24 -20.83 -72.93
C ILE A 700 -98.89 -20.50 -74.40
N SER A 701 -97.74 -19.89 -74.66
CA SER A 701 -97.26 -19.59 -76.01
C SER A 701 -97.00 -20.87 -76.83
N GLU A 702 -96.45 -21.91 -76.20
CA GLU A 702 -96.11 -23.19 -76.85
C GLU A 702 -97.36 -24.01 -77.24
N ILE A 703 -98.43 -23.95 -76.44
CA ILE A 703 -99.70 -24.62 -76.71
C ILE A 703 -100.45 -23.97 -77.89
N LEU A 704 -100.35 -22.65 -78.05
CA LEU A 704 -100.98 -21.91 -79.15
C LEU A 704 -100.35 -22.22 -80.51
N GLN A 705 -99.08 -22.64 -80.55
CA GLN A 705 -98.35 -22.94 -81.78
C GLN A 705 -98.61 -24.37 -82.30
N GLN A 706 -99.02 -25.31 -81.44
CA GLN A 706 -99.37 -26.68 -81.86
C GLN A 706 -100.80 -26.82 -82.39
N GLN A 707 -101.73 -25.93 -82.01
CA GLN A 707 -103.14 -26.02 -82.41
C GLN A 707 -103.47 -25.35 -83.76
N SER A 708 -102.51 -24.70 -84.43
CA SER A 708 -102.74 -24.02 -85.72
C SER A 708 -102.73 -24.93 -86.95
N ASP A 709 -102.22 -26.17 -86.85
CA ASP A 709 -101.91 -27.01 -88.01
C ASP A 709 -102.98 -28.08 -88.35
N GLU A 710 -104.00 -28.28 -87.52
CA GLU A 710 -105.08 -29.27 -87.75
C GLU A 710 -106.47 -28.61 -87.69
N ILE A 711 -107.11 -28.38 -88.85
CA ILE A 711 -108.51 -27.88 -88.92
C ILE A 711 -109.47 -29.06 -89.19
N PRO A 712 -110.35 -29.44 -88.24
CA PRO A 712 -111.35 -30.50 -88.44
C PRO A 712 -112.38 -30.11 -89.52
N HIS A 713 -112.87 -31.07 -90.30
CA HIS A 713 -113.83 -30.82 -91.40
C HIS A 713 -115.30 -30.64 -90.95
N ASN A 714 -115.54 -30.76 -89.64
CA ASN A 714 -116.84 -30.67 -88.98
C ASN A 714 -117.08 -29.24 -88.45
N LEU A 715 -118.22 -28.63 -88.81
CA LEU A 715 -118.56 -27.23 -88.49
C LEU A 715 -118.78 -26.97 -86.98
N SER A 716 -119.26 -27.96 -86.22
CA SER A 716 -119.43 -27.87 -84.76
C SER A 716 -118.11 -27.97 -84.00
N GLU A 717 -117.15 -28.76 -84.50
CA GLU A 717 -115.81 -28.87 -83.92
C GLU A 717 -114.97 -27.62 -84.20
N GLN A 718 -115.09 -27.03 -85.39
CA GLN A 718 -114.47 -25.75 -85.72
C GLN A 718 -114.92 -24.61 -84.80
N GLN A 719 -116.22 -24.56 -84.44
CA GLN A 719 -116.75 -23.55 -83.50
C GLN A 719 -116.24 -23.76 -82.06
N ALA A 720 -116.08 -25.00 -81.60
CA ALA A 720 -115.54 -25.28 -80.27
C ALA A 720 -114.06 -24.89 -80.15
N MET A 721 -113.26 -25.17 -81.18
CA MET A 721 -111.83 -24.79 -81.22
C MET A 721 -111.63 -23.27 -81.20
N LEU A 722 -112.47 -22.51 -81.92
CA LEU A 722 -112.43 -21.05 -81.91
C LEU A 722 -112.71 -20.45 -80.52
N VAL A 723 -113.67 -21.02 -79.78
CA VAL A 723 -113.98 -20.57 -78.40
C VAL A 723 -112.84 -20.90 -77.43
N ASP A 724 -112.16 -22.04 -77.61
CA ASP A 724 -111.01 -22.42 -76.79
C ASP A 724 -109.79 -21.51 -77.06
N LEU A 725 -109.53 -21.17 -78.33
CA LEU A 725 -108.46 -20.23 -78.71
C LEU A 725 -108.72 -18.81 -78.20
N GLU A 726 -109.97 -18.33 -78.24
CA GLU A 726 -110.32 -17.00 -77.70
C GLU A 726 -110.17 -16.93 -76.17
N LYS A 727 -110.53 -18.00 -75.45
CA LYS A 727 -110.30 -18.10 -73.99
C LYS A 727 -108.81 -18.11 -73.64
N LYS A 728 -107.98 -18.81 -74.42
CA LYS A 728 -106.51 -18.82 -74.22
C LYS A 728 -105.88 -17.47 -74.51
N LYS A 729 -106.34 -16.77 -75.55
CA LYS A 729 -105.92 -15.39 -75.84
C LYS A 729 -106.23 -14.44 -74.68
N GLN A 730 -107.46 -14.46 -74.15
CA GLN A 730 -107.84 -13.63 -72.99
C GLN A 730 -107.00 -13.94 -71.73
N ARG A 731 -106.57 -15.20 -71.54
CA ARG A 731 -105.72 -15.57 -70.41
C ARG A 731 -104.29 -15.08 -70.55
N LEU A 732 -103.75 -15.08 -71.77
CA LEU A 732 -102.43 -14.52 -72.06
C LEU A 732 -102.43 -12.98 -71.96
N GLU A 733 -103.52 -12.32 -72.38
CA GLU A 733 -103.73 -10.88 -72.17
C GLU A 733 -103.79 -10.50 -70.67
N ASN A 734 -104.49 -11.29 -69.84
CA ASN A 734 -104.53 -11.07 -68.38
C ASN A 734 -103.15 -11.26 -67.71
N LEU A 735 -102.37 -12.28 -68.12
CA LEU A 735 -101.03 -12.51 -67.58
C LEU A 735 -100.04 -11.40 -67.98
N LEU A 736 -100.18 -10.84 -69.18
CA LEU A 736 -99.42 -9.67 -69.62
C LEU A 736 -99.83 -8.38 -68.88
N GLN A 737 -101.10 -8.25 -68.46
CA GLN A 737 -101.57 -7.12 -67.64
C GLN A 737 -101.11 -7.17 -66.17
N THR A 738 -100.75 -8.34 -65.65
CA THR A 738 -100.09 -8.49 -64.33
C THR A 738 -98.60 -8.14 -64.35
N ILE A 739 -98.00 -7.93 -65.53
CA ILE A 739 -96.64 -7.39 -65.65
C ILE A 739 -96.74 -5.85 -65.63
N PRO A 740 -96.04 -5.14 -64.73
CA PRO A 740 -96.03 -3.69 -64.71
C PRO A 740 -95.61 -3.10 -66.08
N MET A 741 -96.42 -2.17 -66.61
CA MET A 741 -96.25 -1.53 -67.94
C MET A 741 -94.91 -0.77 -68.12
N GLU A 742 -94.13 -0.60 -67.05
CA GLU A 742 -92.79 0.00 -67.06
C GLU A 742 -91.70 -0.92 -67.64
N MET A 743 -92.08 -2.13 -68.10
CA MET A 743 -91.17 -3.16 -68.62
C MET A 743 -91.26 -3.43 -70.15
N LEU A 744 -92.00 -2.65 -70.96
CA LEU A 744 -92.07 -2.81 -72.45
C LEU A 744 -91.44 -1.62 -73.24
N PRO A 745 -90.64 -1.83 -74.31
CA PRO A 745 -90.01 -0.76 -75.08
C PRO A 745 -91.01 0.10 -75.89
N LYS A 746 -90.83 1.43 -75.91
CA LYS A 746 -91.74 2.44 -76.50
C LYS A 746 -92.05 2.31 -78.01
N SER A 747 -91.37 1.46 -78.79
CA SER A 747 -91.62 1.32 -80.25
C SER A 747 -92.82 0.43 -80.58
N TYR A 748 -93.08 -0.60 -79.76
CA TYR A 748 -94.10 -1.63 -80.05
C TYR A 748 -95.54 -1.16 -79.85
N VAL A 749 -95.78 -0.12 -79.05
CA VAL A 749 -97.13 0.41 -78.76
C VAL A 749 -97.73 1.15 -79.97
N ARG A 750 -96.91 1.68 -80.90
CA ARG A 750 -97.40 2.42 -82.09
C ARG A 750 -97.83 1.53 -83.25
N GLU A 751 -97.19 0.39 -83.45
CA GLU A 751 -97.47 -0.49 -84.60
C GLU A 751 -98.78 -1.29 -84.42
N ILE A 752 -99.09 -1.69 -83.20
CA ILE A 752 -100.32 -2.46 -82.89
C ILE A 752 -101.58 -1.62 -83.14
N ALA A 753 -101.57 -0.33 -82.78
CA ALA A 753 -102.72 0.56 -82.97
C ALA A 753 -103.03 0.87 -84.46
N ALA A 754 -102.02 0.83 -85.34
CA ALA A 754 -102.19 1.07 -86.77
C ALA A 754 -102.77 -0.15 -87.50
N LEU A 755 -102.42 -1.35 -87.04
CA LEU A 755 -102.90 -2.62 -87.61
C LEU A 755 -104.39 -2.83 -87.34
N ASP A 756 -104.87 -2.50 -86.15
CA ASP A 756 -106.30 -2.60 -85.80
C ASP A 756 -107.19 -1.67 -86.65
N ALA A 757 -106.73 -0.45 -86.96
CA ALA A 757 -107.49 0.49 -87.77
C ALA A 757 -107.66 0.04 -89.25
N PHE A 758 -106.66 -0.65 -89.81
CA PHE A 758 -106.70 -1.17 -91.18
C PHE A 758 -107.65 -2.37 -91.32
N ASN A 759 -107.63 -3.28 -90.35
CA ASN A 759 -108.48 -4.48 -90.37
C ASN A 759 -109.98 -4.13 -90.28
N VAL A 760 -110.34 -3.11 -89.48
CA VAL A 760 -111.72 -2.63 -89.37
C VAL A 760 -112.24 -2.06 -90.70
N ALA A 761 -111.44 -1.24 -91.39
CA ALA A 761 -111.84 -0.64 -92.67
C ALA A 761 -111.98 -1.66 -93.80
N ARG A 762 -111.10 -2.68 -93.83
CA ARG A 762 -111.17 -3.80 -94.78
C ARG A 762 -112.51 -4.54 -94.66
N GLN A 763 -112.90 -4.89 -93.44
CA GLN A 763 -114.11 -5.69 -93.20
C GLN A 763 -115.39 -4.92 -93.54
N GLU A 764 -115.44 -3.61 -93.27
CA GLU A 764 -116.57 -2.75 -93.64
C GLU A 764 -116.75 -2.65 -95.17
N THR A 765 -115.64 -2.69 -95.91
CA THR A 765 -115.62 -2.62 -97.38
C THR A 765 -116.15 -3.88 -98.04
N GLU A 766 -115.75 -5.05 -97.54
CA GLU A 766 -116.20 -6.34 -98.07
C GLU A 766 -117.69 -6.55 -97.83
N VAL A 767 -118.21 -6.17 -96.66
CA VAL A 767 -119.63 -6.27 -96.32
C VAL A 767 -120.50 -5.42 -97.26
N GLN A 768 -120.12 -4.16 -97.51
CA GLN A 768 -120.88 -3.29 -98.41
C GLN A 768 -120.79 -3.70 -99.88
N LEU A 769 -119.65 -4.24 -100.33
CA LEU A 769 -119.52 -4.78 -101.69
C LEU A 769 -120.42 -6.01 -101.90
N LEU A 770 -120.56 -6.88 -100.88
CA LEU A 770 -121.44 -8.05 -100.94
C LEU A 770 -122.92 -7.66 -101.07
N CYS A 771 -123.35 -6.61 -100.38
CA CYS A 771 -124.73 -6.11 -100.45
C CYS A 771 -125.12 -5.58 -101.84
N ILE A 772 -124.16 -5.07 -102.62
CA ILE A 772 -124.43 -4.42 -103.91
C ILE A 772 -124.51 -5.43 -105.08
N THR A 773 -123.86 -6.60 -104.96
CA THR A 773 -123.71 -7.61 -106.04
C THR A 773 -124.62 -8.84 -105.97
N SER A 774 -125.53 -8.94 -104.99
CA SER A 774 -126.41 -10.12 -104.83
C SER A 774 -127.40 -10.32 -106.02
N PRO A 775 -127.66 -11.56 -106.51
CA PRO A 775 -128.39 -11.82 -107.77
C PRO A 775 -129.93 -11.82 -107.65
N GLU A 776 -130.51 -11.78 -106.45
CA GLU A 776 -131.96 -11.84 -106.24
C GLU A 776 -132.57 -10.44 -106.13
N SER A 777 -132.86 -9.80 -107.27
CA SER A 777 -134.02 -8.89 -107.45
C SER A 777 -134.03 -8.31 -108.86
N THR A 778 -135.15 -8.52 -109.54
CA THR A 778 -135.56 -7.95 -110.81
C THR A 778 -135.56 -6.41 -110.76
N GLU A 779 -134.95 -5.77 -111.77
CA GLU A 779 -134.93 -4.33 -112.07
C GLU A 779 -134.81 -3.35 -110.87
N LYS A 780 -133.58 -3.08 -110.41
CA LYS A 780 -133.28 -1.95 -109.50
C LYS A 780 -133.70 -0.62 -110.14
N THR A 781 -134.56 0.15 -109.46
CA THR A 781 -134.98 1.49 -109.86
C THR A 781 -133.80 2.49 -109.85
N LEU A 782 -133.92 3.56 -110.65
CA LEU A 782 -132.88 4.58 -110.81
C LEU A 782 -132.41 5.21 -109.48
N GLU A 783 -133.30 5.33 -108.48
CA GLU A 783 -132.94 5.83 -107.14
C GLU A 783 -132.07 4.84 -106.34
N GLN A 784 -132.31 3.54 -106.46
CA GLN A 784 -131.53 2.53 -105.74
C GLN A 784 -130.10 2.46 -106.28
N LEU A 785 -129.93 2.57 -107.61
CA LEU A 785 -128.61 2.66 -108.24
C LEU A 785 -127.84 3.92 -107.80
N ARG A 786 -128.54 5.03 -107.53
CA ARG A 786 -127.92 6.27 -107.05
C ARG A 786 -127.45 6.13 -105.59
N ARG A 787 -128.22 5.46 -104.72
CA ARG A 787 -127.79 5.18 -103.33
C ARG A 787 -126.58 4.25 -103.28
N ASP A 788 -126.57 3.21 -104.12
CA ASP A 788 -125.44 2.27 -104.24
C ASP A 788 -124.18 3.01 -104.74
N GLU A 789 -124.31 3.98 -105.66
CA GLU A 789 -123.21 4.83 -106.12
C GLU A 789 -122.65 5.75 -105.02
N ASP A 790 -123.51 6.40 -104.23
CA ASP A 790 -123.09 7.29 -103.14
C ASP A 790 -122.42 6.51 -101.98
N ALA A 791 -122.86 5.28 -101.69
CA ALA A 791 -122.23 4.41 -100.68
C ALA A 791 -120.82 3.98 -101.10
N LEU A 792 -120.64 3.58 -102.36
CA LEU A 792 -119.33 3.20 -102.90
C LEU A 792 -118.35 4.39 -102.95
N CYS A 793 -118.82 5.60 -103.27
CA CYS A 793 -117.98 6.81 -103.24
C CYS A 793 -117.48 7.14 -101.82
N ARG A 794 -118.31 6.96 -100.79
CA ARG A 794 -117.90 7.17 -99.38
C ARG A 794 -116.86 6.15 -98.91
N LEU A 795 -117.01 4.89 -99.30
CA LEU A 795 -116.03 3.83 -99.03
C LEU A 795 -114.69 4.10 -99.72
N GLN A 796 -114.73 4.52 -100.98
CA GLN A 796 -113.53 4.88 -101.73
C GLN A 796 -112.72 5.97 -101.01
N GLN A 797 -113.39 7.00 -100.49
CA GLN A 797 -112.73 8.10 -99.78
C GLN A 797 -112.09 7.62 -98.47
N ARG A 798 -112.81 6.84 -97.67
CA ARG A 798 -112.37 6.38 -96.35
C ARG A 798 -111.19 5.40 -96.41
N ILE A 799 -111.13 4.55 -97.43
CA ILE A 799 -109.97 3.66 -97.66
C ILE A 799 -108.76 4.44 -98.18
N SER A 800 -108.98 5.47 -99.00
CA SER A 800 -107.88 6.31 -99.52
C SER A 800 -107.18 7.14 -98.44
N GLU A 801 -107.86 7.42 -97.33
CA GLU A 801 -107.34 8.19 -96.19
C GLU A 801 -106.49 7.36 -95.19
N LEU A 802 -106.48 6.03 -95.31
CA LEU A 802 -105.63 5.16 -94.50
C LEU A 802 -104.15 5.27 -94.95
N GLY A 803 -103.27 5.68 -94.03
CA GLY A 803 -101.85 5.94 -94.33
C GLY A 803 -101.07 4.69 -94.73
N ARG A 804 -100.51 4.69 -95.95
CA ARG A 804 -99.75 3.55 -96.52
C ARG A 804 -98.42 3.24 -95.85
N SER A 805 -97.85 4.16 -95.08
CA SER A 805 -96.46 4.06 -94.58
C SER A 805 -96.30 3.14 -93.36
N SER A 806 -97.38 2.80 -92.67
CA SER A 806 -97.38 1.93 -91.48
C SER A 806 -97.87 0.51 -91.77
N LEU A 807 -98.05 0.16 -93.05
CA LEU A 807 -98.57 -1.14 -93.50
C LEU A 807 -97.46 -1.90 -94.25
N ASP A 808 -97.44 -3.23 -94.10
CA ASP A 808 -96.47 -4.09 -94.78
C ASP A 808 -96.73 -4.19 -96.31
N ASP A 809 -95.82 -4.85 -97.03
CA ASP A 809 -95.87 -4.92 -98.50
C ASP A 809 -97.11 -5.67 -99.03
N GLU A 810 -97.57 -6.68 -98.29
CA GLU A 810 -98.73 -7.50 -98.64
C GLU A 810 -100.04 -6.74 -98.35
N GLN A 811 -100.11 -6.06 -97.22
CA GLN A 811 -101.23 -5.17 -96.85
C GLN A 811 -101.34 -3.96 -97.78
N ARG A 812 -100.21 -3.41 -98.26
CA ARG A 812 -100.22 -2.34 -99.29
C ARG A 812 -100.75 -2.82 -100.63
N ASN A 813 -100.47 -4.06 -101.02
CA ASN A 813 -101.04 -4.67 -102.23
C ASN A 813 -102.54 -4.90 -102.10
N GLU A 814 -103.01 -5.37 -100.94
CA GLU A 814 -104.45 -5.52 -100.67
C GLU A 814 -105.19 -4.18 -100.61
N HIS A 815 -104.59 -3.15 -100.01
CA HIS A 815 -105.11 -1.78 -100.02
C HIS A 815 -105.33 -1.25 -101.44
N ALA A 816 -104.35 -1.48 -102.33
CA ALA A 816 -104.46 -1.12 -103.74
C ALA A 816 -105.55 -1.92 -104.48
N HIS A 817 -105.64 -3.22 -104.21
CA HIS A 817 -106.63 -4.10 -104.83
C HIS A 817 -108.08 -3.77 -104.41
N MET A 818 -108.30 -3.39 -103.14
CA MET A 818 -109.62 -2.95 -102.66
C MET A 818 -110.09 -1.66 -103.34
N LEU A 819 -109.21 -0.67 -103.48
CA LEU A 819 -109.54 0.58 -104.19
C LEU A 819 -109.87 0.32 -105.67
N ASP A 820 -109.14 -0.57 -106.34
CA ASP A 820 -109.42 -0.94 -107.72
C ASP A 820 -110.79 -1.64 -107.88
N ARG A 821 -111.15 -2.56 -106.97
CA ARG A 821 -112.47 -3.21 -106.96
C ARG A 821 -113.61 -2.21 -106.77
N ILE A 822 -113.49 -1.27 -105.84
CA ILE A 822 -114.51 -0.24 -105.59
C ILE A 822 -114.67 0.66 -106.83
N ASN A 823 -113.56 1.09 -107.45
CA ASN A 823 -113.58 1.91 -108.65
C ASN A 823 -114.26 1.22 -109.85
N LYS A 824 -113.98 -0.07 -110.06
CA LYS A 824 -114.63 -0.87 -111.10
C LYS A 824 -116.14 -0.98 -110.87
N MET A 825 -116.57 -1.14 -109.62
CA MET A 825 -117.99 -1.21 -109.26
C MET A 825 -118.72 0.13 -109.42
N ILE A 826 -118.12 1.25 -109.04
CA ILE A 826 -118.66 2.60 -109.29
C ILE A 826 -118.87 2.82 -110.79
N ALA A 827 -117.90 2.39 -111.62
CA ALA A 827 -118.02 2.48 -113.08
C ALA A 827 -119.15 1.61 -113.65
N ALA A 828 -119.37 0.41 -113.09
CA ALA A 828 -120.44 -0.49 -113.50
C ALA A 828 -121.84 0.07 -113.14
N VAL A 829 -121.99 0.65 -111.94
CA VAL A 829 -123.24 1.28 -111.47
C VAL A 829 -123.57 2.53 -112.31
N LYS A 830 -122.57 3.37 -112.62
CA LYS A 830 -122.72 4.53 -113.51
C LYS A 830 -123.12 4.15 -114.93
N ARG A 831 -122.62 3.02 -115.47
CA ARG A 831 -123.03 2.49 -116.79
C ARG A 831 -124.49 2.06 -116.78
N LYS A 832 -124.94 1.28 -115.79
CA LYS A 832 -126.35 0.86 -115.66
C LYS A 832 -127.30 2.06 -115.52
N SER A 833 -126.91 3.09 -114.78
CA SER A 833 -127.68 4.33 -114.62
C SER A 833 -127.81 5.14 -115.93
N ARG A 834 -126.83 5.06 -116.85
CA ARG A 834 -126.89 5.69 -118.18
C ARG A 834 -127.78 4.92 -119.15
N THR A 835 -127.75 3.59 -119.15
CA THR A 835 -128.53 2.76 -120.06
C THR A 835 -130.04 2.88 -119.80
N CYS A 836 -130.48 3.08 -118.55
CA CYS A 836 -131.89 3.30 -118.22
C CYS A 836 -132.46 4.66 -118.70
N ARG A 837 -131.67 5.58 -119.28
CA ARG A 837 -132.15 6.92 -119.71
C ARG A 837 -132.45 7.08 -121.21
N THR A 838 -132.21 6.08 -122.07
CA THR A 838 -132.33 6.28 -123.54
C THR A 838 -132.83 5.05 -124.33
N ALA A 839 -134.12 5.11 -124.73
CA ALA A 839 -134.79 4.60 -125.95
C ALA A 839 -135.29 3.13 -126.11
N ALA A 840 -136.43 3.04 -126.83
CA ALA A 840 -137.22 1.87 -127.28
C ALA A 840 -137.24 1.73 -128.83
N PHE A 841 -137.45 0.49 -129.33
CA PHE A 841 -137.61 -0.04 -130.73
C PHE A 841 -136.35 -0.04 -131.64
N SER A 842 -135.92 -1.08 -132.39
CA SER A 842 -136.43 -2.44 -132.74
C SER A 842 -135.32 -3.29 -133.43
N LEU A 843 -135.33 -4.63 -133.22
CA LEU A 843 -134.78 -5.82 -133.98
C LEU A 843 -133.29 -5.81 -134.45
N ASP A 844 -132.47 -6.88 -134.43
CA ASP A 844 -132.67 -8.34 -134.32
C ASP A 844 -131.32 -9.08 -134.05
N ALA A 845 -131.41 -10.39 -133.74
CA ALA A 845 -130.39 -11.47 -133.84
C ALA A 845 -129.53 -11.89 -132.60
N ALA A 846 -129.83 -13.11 -132.13
CA ALA A 846 -128.99 -14.07 -131.38
C ALA A 846 -128.11 -14.92 -132.35
N PRO A 847 -127.39 -16.01 -131.97
CA PRO A 847 -126.92 -16.56 -130.66
C PRO A 847 -125.37 -16.77 -130.63
N SER A 848 -124.71 -17.13 -129.53
CA SER A 848 -124.26 -18.49 -129.14
C SER A 848 -123.09 -18.31 -128.14
N ASP A 849 -123.05 -18.94 -126.96
CA ASP A 849 -122.79 -20.35 -126.60
C ASP A 849 -121.29 -20.64 -126.30
N CYS A 850 -121.06 -21.39 -125.20
CA CYS A 850 -119.79 -21.89 -124.64
C CYS A 850 -118.74 -20.87 -124.15
N GLY A 851 -118.10 -20.96 -122.97
CA GLY A 851 -118.06 -21.96 -121.90
C GLY A 851 -116.76 -21.80 -121.11
N LEU A 852 -116.78 -22.17 -119.80
CA LEU A 852 -115.64 -22.66 -118.98
C LEU A 852 -114.49 -21.62 -118.68
N VAL A 853 -113.92 -21.41 -117.48
CA VAL A 853 -113.59 -22.27 -116.32
C VAL A 853 -113.20 -21.42 -115.08
N SER A 854 -113.60 -21.94 -113.90
CA SER A 854 -112.93 -21.96 -112.57
C SER A 854 -112.70 -20.70 -111.71
N ALA A 855 -112.82 -20.98 -110.40
CA ALA A 855 -112.17 -20.39 -109.24
C ALA A 855 -112.94 -19.28 -108.51
N GLN A 856 -113.76 -19.67 -107.51
CA GLN A 856 -114.10 -18.78 -106.40
C GLN A 856 -114.68 -19.53 -105.18
N TRP A 857 -113.82 -20.28 -104.48
CA TRP A 857 -114.10 -20.79 -103.12
C TRP A 857 -112.90 -20.66 -102.14
N ASP A 858 -111.84 -19.92 -102.50
CA ASP A 858 -110.58 -19.87 -101.71
C ASP A 858 -110.35 -18.59 -100.86
N ILE A 859 -111.35 -17.74 -100.61
CA ILE A 859 -111.10 -16.39 -100.04
C ILE A 859 -111.52 -16.21 -98.57
N LEU A 860 -112.14 -17.20 -97.91
CA LEU A 860 -112.58 -17.05 -96.50
C LEU A 860 -111.87 -17.95 -95.47
N THR A 861 -111.08 -18.94 -95.89
CA THR A 861 -110.32 -19.84 -95.00
C THR A 861 -108.85 -19.45 -94.82
N TRP A 862 -108.30 -18.60 -95.70
CA TRP A 862 -106.88 -18.23 -95.64
C TRP A 862 -106.61 -16.98 -94.77
N THR A 863 -107.58 -16.07 -94.67
CA THR A 863 -107.44 -14.76 -94.01
C THR A 863 -107.47 -14.83 -92.48
N ALA A 864 -108.03 -15.89 -91.88
CA ALA A 864 -108.08 -16.09 -90.43
C ALA A 864 -106.81 -16.76 -89.86
N MET A 865 -106.10 -17.57 -90.66
CA MET A 865 -104.84 -18.21 -90.24
C MET A 865 -103.64 -17.24 -90.33
N GLN A 866 -103.67 -16.26 -91.23
CA GLN A 866 -102.56 -15.32 -91.44
C GLN A 866 -102.40 -14.29 -90.30
N ALA A 867 -103.51 -13.88 -89.67
CA ALA A 867 -103.49 -12.98 -88.51
C ALA A 867 -102.97 -13.67 -87.23
N PHE A 868 -103.14 -14.99 -87.10
CA PHE A 868 -102.67 -15.76 -85.94
C PHE A 868 -101.16 -16.07 -86.02
N GLY A 869 -100.62 -16.28 -87.24
CA GLY A 869 -99.18 -16.51 -87.46
C GLY A 869 -98.28 -15.30 -87.18
N GLN A 870 -98.77 -14.07 -87.34
CA GLN A 870 -97.98 -12.85 -87.06
C GLN A 870 -97.81 -12.59 -85.55
N VAL A 871 -98.79 -12.96 -84.71
CA VAL A 871 -98.71 -12.80 -83.25
C VAL A 871 -97.73 -13.80 -82.62
N VAL A 872 -97.72 -15.04 -83.10
CA VAL A 872 -96.79 -16.09 -82.62
C VAL A 872 -95.34 -15.79 -83.02
N ALA A 873 -95.10 -15.26 -84.23
CA ALA A 873 -93.76 -14.87 -84.68
C ALA A 873 -93.18 -13.65 -83.91
N ALA A 874 -94.03 -12.75 -83.41
CA ALA A 874 -93.61 -11.62 -82.58
C ALA A 874 -93.23 -12.05 -81.14
N CYS A 875 -93.99 -12.99 -80.55
CA CYS A 875 -93.68 -13.57 -79.25
C CYS A 875 -92.37 -14.37 -79.24
N GLN A 876 -92.06 -15.12 -80.30
CA GLN A 876 -90.82 -15.90 -80.40
C GLN A 876 -89.56 -14.99 -80.41
N LYS A 877 -89.61 -13.84 -81.10
CA LYS A 877 -88.51 -12.86 -81.14
C LYS A 877 -88.26 -12.17 -79.79
N PHE A 878 -89.30 -11.99 -78.98
CA PHE A 878 -89.17 -11.43 -77.62
C PHE A 878 -88.42 -12.38 -76.68
N PHE A 879 -88.72 -13.68 -76.74
CA PHE A 879 -88.06 -14.68 -75.91
C PHE A 879 -86.61 -14.98 -76.34
N ASP A 880 -86.30 -14.97 -77.64
CA ASP A 880 -84.93 -15.18 -78.13
C ASP A 880 -83.97 -14.01 -77.79
N SER A 881 -84.49 -12.78 -77.61
CA SER A 881 -83.68 -11.62 -77.18
C SER A 881 -83.32 -11.65 -75.68
N LYS A 882 -84.08 -12.35 -74.85
CA LYS A 882 -83.86 -12.47 -73.40
C LYS A 882 -83.02 -13.70 -73.01
N ARG A 883 -82.83 -14.67 -73.92
CA ARG A 883 -81.91 -15.82 -73.74
C ARG A 883 -80.43 -15.51 -74.03
N LYS A 884 -80.12 -14.30 -74.52
CA LYS A 884 -78.76 -13.85 -74.89
C LYS A 884 -78.20 -12.75 -73.97
N LYS A 885 -78.84 -12.50 -72.83
CA LYS A 885 -78.32 -11.79 -71.66
C LYS A 885 -78.58 -12.65 -70.45
#